data_AF-A0A151MRH6-F1
#
_entry.id   AF-A0A151MRH6-F1
#
_cell.length_a   1.000
_cell.length_b   1.000
_cell.length_c   1.000
_cell.angle_alpha   90.00
_cell.angle_beta   90.00
_cell.angle_gamma   90.00
#
_symmetry.space_group_name_H-M   'P 1'
#
loop_
_entity.id
_entity.type
_entity.pdbx_description
1 polymer ?
#
loop_
_entity_poly.entity_id
_entity_poly.type
_entity_poly.pdbx_seq_one_letter_code
_entity_poly.pdbx_strand_id
1 'polypeptide(L)'
;MTTATWVSGAAGGTRVGGSSSPRYPQGQDPGYSVAVGEFSGDSNEDFVAGVPKGNLTYGYVTILNGSDVRSLYNFSGEQVSARAKAGAHDARPRWAVPSHLNGSRPIVYAIASLSIYPTMFNPEERTCTLEGTDTHVACINLSFCLNASGKHVPDLIGFTVELQLDRLKQKGAVKRALFLRTRQPVLDVPLQVPNGAVDTCREMKIYLRNESEFRDKLSPIHVALTFRLDPHAAPDAHGLQPILHYLARDHIEQKAQIQLDCGEDNICVPDLQLDVFGEQRVVYLGDKNALNLTFHARNRGEGGAYEAELCVTLPPEAEYSGIIRDHVNFTSLSCGYELQNGTRLVVCDLGNPMKAGASLWGGLRFTVPHLRDTRSTVQFDFQIRSKNQNNSQSELVEFSLQVRAAARVSTHGVSKPEAVTFFAAGGQPGREPQREQDVGPEVQHVYELVNEGPSTISQGTLELSCPLSYQGRQVLYVTRYVAPGNCTSSHPINSLQLQLEQSPAPPSLEQHFLQRRDTRGGGTPGAPHPLRCSEAECFQLHCQVGVLQRQQRVTLRLHFRLWANTFHQKEGQPTALQCEAAYQVLHMPYRILPQHYPSAALKVSTMLQWAKAESSPSVPLWIIVLAVLFGLLLLALLIYGLYKVGFFKRSLPYGTAMEKAQLKPQAASEA
;
A
#
# COMPACT_ATOMS: atom_id res chain seq x y z
N MET A 1 7.59 -41.15 -32.52
CA MET A 1 8.54 -41.80 -31.58
C MET A 1 8.70 -40.85 -30.42
N THR A 2 8.13 -41.17 -29.26
CA THR A 2 8.26 -40.35 -28.05
C THR A 2 8.41 -41.30 -26.88
N THR A 3 9.61 -41.33 -26.33
CA THR A 3 10.00 -42.05 -25.11
C THR A 3 9.54 -41.25 -23.91
N ALA A 4 8.64 -41.81 -23.08
CA ALA A 4 8.30 -41.21 -21.80
C ALA A 4 9.48 -41.39 -20.83
N THR A 5 10.07 -40.28 -20.38
CA THR A 5 11.16 -40.28 -19.40
C THR A 5 10.56 -40.15 -18.00
N TRP A 6 10.81 -41.14 -17.14
CA TRP A 6 10.41 -41.08 -15.74
C TRP A 6 11.48 -40.32 -14.93
N VAL A 7 11.07 -39.26 -14.25
CA VAL A 7 11.90 -38.63 -13.21
C VAL A 7 11.26 -38.96 -11.87
N SER A 8 11.74 -40.03 -11.24
CA SER A 8 11.57 -40.18 -9.80
C SER A 8 12.48 -39.15 -9.14
N GLY A 9 11.91 -38.17 -8.44
CA GLY A 9 12.68 -37.21 -7.64
C GLY A 9 13.36 -37.90 -6.47
N ALA A 10 14.50 -38.54 -6.70
CA ALA A 10 15.55 -38.65 -5.70
C ALA A 10 16.42 -37.41 -5.88
N ALA A 11 16.34 -36.45 -4.95
CA ALA A 11 17.21 -35.28 -4.94
C ALA A 11 18.66 -35.71 -4.59
N GLY A 12 19.34 -36.32 -5.57
CA GLY A 12 20.77 -36.58 -5.55
C GLY A 12 21.51 -35.42 -6.20
N GLY A 13 22.20 -34.63 -5.38
CA GLY A 13 22.90 -33.43 -5.83
C GLY A 13 24.00 -33.69 -6.87
N THR A 14 23.99 -32.90 -7.94
CA THR A 14 25.17 -32.64 -8.77
C THR A 14 26.00 -31.54 -8.09
N ARG A 15 27.20 -31.89 -7.61
CA ARG A 15 28.15 -30.96 -6.99
C ARG A 15 28.76 -30.03 -8.05
N VAL A 16 28.65 -28.72 -7.83
CA VAL A 16 29.63 -27.72 -8.30
C VAL A 16 29.98 -26.81 -7.12
N GLY A 17 31.24 -26.91 -6.66
CA GLY A 17 32.05 -25.95 -5.89
C GLY A 17 31.48 -25.13 -4.72
N GLY A 18 32.04 -25.32 -3.52
CA GLY A 18 32.30 -24.22 -2.57
C GLY A 18 31.48 -24.15 -1.26
N SER A 19 32.12 -24.56 -0.15
CA SER A 19 31.88 -24.24 1.28
C SER A 19 30.49 -24.40 1.95
N SER A 20 30.45 -25.38 2.86
CA SER A 20 29.73 -25.46 4.16
C SER A 20 28.23 -25.14 4.24
N SER A 21 27.40 -26.17 4.47
CA SER A 21 26.08 -26.08 5.14
C SER A 21 25.62 -27.45 5.71
N PRO A 22 24.75 -27.47 6.74
CA PRO A 22 24.68 -28.53 7.76
C PRO A 22 23.79 -29.73 7.39
N ARG A 23 24.01 -30.84 8.12
CA ARG A 23 23.40 -32.16 7.96
C ARG A 23 21.97 -32.18 8.55
N TYR A 24 20.95 -32.48 7.74
CA TYR A 24 19.58 -32.77 8.22
C TYR A 24 19.34 -34.29 8.36
N PRO A 25 18.46 -34.76 9.29
CA PRO A 25 18.21 -36.19 9.54
C PRO A 25 17.28 -36.80 8.48
N GLN A 26 17.53 -38.08 8.15
CA GLN A 26 16.72 -38.92 7.25
C GLN A 26 15.31 -39.17 7.83
N GLY A 27 14.27 -39.10 7.00
CA GLY A 27 12.98 -39.73 7.33
C GLY A 27 11.67 -39.16 6.76
N GLN A 28 11.65 -38.20 5.83
CA GLN A 28 10.38 -37.67 5.34
C GLN A 28 10.44 -37.10 3.91
N ASP A 29 10.50 -37.98 2.91
CA ASP A 29 10.29 -37.56 1.51
C ASP A 29 8.78 -37.58 1.20
N PRO A 30 8.15 -36.46 0.81
CA PRO A 30 6.82 -36.50 0.21
C PRO A 30 6.98 -37.07 -1.20
N GLY A 31 6.73 -38.37 -1.39
CA GLY A 31 6.84 -39.05 -2.68
C GLY A 31 5.80 -38.57 -3.69
N TYR A 32 6.10 -37.51 -4.44
CA TYR A 32 5.40 -37.16 -5.67
C TYR A 32 6.02 -37.95 -6.83
N SER A 33 5.17 -38.50 -7.71
CA SER A 33 5.62 -39.07 -8.99
C SER A 33 5.17 -38.16 -10.11
N VAL A 34 6.07 -37.84 -11.04
CA VAL A 34 5.77 -36.99 -12.20
C VAL A 34 6.16 -37.74 -13.47
N ALA A 35 5.25 -37.78 -14.43
CA ALA A 35 5.48 -38.26 -15.79
C ALA A 35 5.21 -37.13 -16.78
N VAL A 36 5.93 -37.15 -17.89
CA VAL A 36 5.82 -36.14 -18.96
C VAL A 36 5.36 -36.84 -20.24
N GLY A 37 4.43 -36.22 -20.96
CA GLY A 37 3.95 -36.71 -22.25
C GLY A 37 2.81 -35.88 -22.79
N GLU A 38 2.44 -36.10 -24.05
CA GLU A 38 1.32 -35.40 -24.69
C GLU A 38 -0.03 -35.99 -24.24
N PHE A 39 -0.83 -35.23 -23.49
CA PHE A 39 -2.11 -35.68 -22.92
C PHE A 39 -3.32 -34.79 -23.32
N SER A 40 -3.07 -33.56 -23.75
CA SER A 40 -4.06 -32.56 -24.16
C SER A 40 -4.31 -32.55 -25.68
N GLY A 41 -3.35 -33.05 -26.46
CA GLY A 41 -3.35 -33.07 -27.92
C GLY A 41 -2.83 -31.79 -28.56
N ASP A 42 -2.22 -30.87 -27.80
CA ASP A 42 -1.87 -29.51 -28.22
C ASP A 42 -0.43 -29.36 -28.73
N SER A 43 0.26 -30.49 -28.95
CA SER A 43 1.66 -30.63 -29.40
C SER A 43 2.71 -30.18 -28.38
N ASN A 44 2.31 -29.75 -27.18
CA ASN A 44 3.20 -29.52 -26.06
C ASN A 44 3.14 -30.71 -25.08
N GLU A 45 4.28 -31.03 -24.48
CA GLU A 45 4.32 -32.06 -23.44
C GLU A 45 3.63 -31.57 -22.16
N ASP A 46 2.65 -32.34 -21.69
CA ASP A 46 1.95 -32.12 -20.44
C ASP A 46 2.61 -32.91 -19.29
N PHE A 47 2.30 -32.50 -18.06
CA PHE A 47 2.78 -33.17 -16.86
C PHE A 47 1.65 -33.96 -16.21
N VAL A 48 1.96 -35.15 -15.70
CA VAL A 48 1.05 -35.94 -14.87
C VAL A 48 1.69 -36.09 -13.51
N ALA A 49 1.06 -35.56 -12.47
CA ALA A 49 1.54 -35.62 -11.11
C ALA A 49 0.64 -36.52 -10.26
N GLY A 50 1.23 -37.54 -9.64
CA GLY A 50 0.61 -38.32 -8.57
C GLY A 50 0.78 -37.59 -7.24
N VAL A 51 -0.34 -37.27 -6.59
CA VAL A 51 -0.42 -36.58 -5.30
C VAL A 51 -0.97 -37.55 -4.26
N PRO A 52 -0.15 -38.45 -3.67
CA PRO A 52 -0.64 -39.57 -2.87
C PRO A 52 -1.29 -39.21 -1.53
N LYS A 53 -1.07 -37.98 -1.01
CA LYS A 53 -1.76 -37.47 0.19
C LYS A 53 -2.76 -36.35 -0.11
N GLY A 54 -3.05 -36.12 -1.39
CA GLY A 54 -4.01 -35.13 -1.83
C GLY A 54 -5.46 -35.57 -1.61
N ASN A 55 -6.40 -34.62 -1.59
CA ASN A 55 -7.84 -34.85 -1.39
C ASN A 55 -8.15 -35.74 -0.17
N LEU A 56 -8.08 -35.17 1.04
CA LEU A 56 -8.36 -35.90 2.30
C LEU A 56 -7.56 -37.21 2.44
N THR A 57 -6.30 -37.24 1.98
CA THR A 57 -5.39 -38.40 2.02
C THR A 57 -5.76 -39.60 1.15
N TYR A 58 -6.83 -39.52 0.34
CA TYR A 58 -7.18 -40.57 -0.62
C TYR A 58 -6.20 -40.66 -1.78
N GLY A 59 -5.47 -39.59 -2.05
CA GLY A 59 -4.57 -39.48 -3.19
C GLY A 59 -5.33 -39.17 -4.47
N TYR A 60 -4.70 -38.38 -5.34
CA TYR A 60 -5.23 -38.12 -6.67
C TYR A 60 -4.11 -37.95 -7.69
N VAL A 61 -4.42 -38.14 -8.96
CA VAL A 61 -3.55 -37.80 -10.08
C VAL A 61 -4.12 -36.58 -10.78
N THR A 62 -3.27 -35.58 -11.00
CA THR A 62 -3.61 -34.40 -11.80
C THR A 62 -2.81 -34.41 -13.09
N ILE A 63 -3.46 -34.08 -14.19
CA ILE A 63 -2.80 -33.71 -15.45
C ILE A 63 -2.66 -32.19 -15.45
N LEU A 64 -1.47 -31.67 -15.72
CA LEU A 64 -1.14 -30.26 -15.73
C LEU A 64 -0.71 -29.86 -17.14
N ASN A 65 -1.18 -28.71 -17.60
CA ASN A 65 -0.78 -28.15 -18.89
C ASN A 65 0.73 -27.86 -18.92
N GLY A 66 1.39 -28.24 -20.01
CA GLY A 66 2.81 -27.98 -20.24
C GLY A 66 3.25 -26.50 -20.17
N SER A 67 2.37 -25.57 -20.57
CA SER A 67 2.67 -24.14 -20.68
C SER A 67 2.44 -23.35 -19.38
N ASP A 68 1.27 -23.53 -18.75
CA ASP A 68 0.83 -22.73 -17.60
C ASP A 68 0.75 -23.51 -16.28
N VAL A 69 1.04 -24.82 -16.30
CA VAL A 69 1.02 -25.73 -15.13
C VAL A 69 -0.36 -25.77 -14.43
N ARG A 70 -1.42 -25.34 -15.12
CA ARG A 70 -2.80 -25.43 -14.62
C ARG A 70 -3.31 -26.87 -14.69
N SER A 71 -4.07 -27.28 -13.67
CA SER A 71 -4.73 -28.59 -13.64
C SER A 71 -5.81 -28.68 -14.71
N LEU A 72 -5.62 -29.60 -15.65
CA LEU A 72 -6.55 -29.93 -16.73
C LEU A 72 -7.63 -30.90 -16.26
N TYR A 73 -7.21 -31.96 -15.56
CA TYR A 73 -8.07 -33.02 -15.08
C TYR A 73 -7.54 -33.59 -13.76
N ASN A 74 -8.45 -33.89 -12.83
CA ASN A 74 -8.15 -34.52 -11.55
C ASN A 74 -8.87 -35.86 -11.44
N PHE A 75 -8.12 -36.90 -11.08
CA PHE A 75 -8.62 -38.26 -10.91
C PHE A 75 -8.31 -38.75 -9.49
N SER A 76 -9.32 -39.08 -8.71
CA SER A 76 -9.17 -39.69 -7.38
C SER A 76 -9.45 -41.20 -7.43
N GLY A 77 -8.74 -41.99 -6.63
CA GLY A 77 -8.97 -43.43 -6.52
C GLY A 77 -8.21 -44.06 -5.34
N GLU A 78 -8.69 -45.19 -4.83
CA GLU A 78 -8.19 -45.83 -3.59
C GLU A 78 -6.73 -46.34 -3.66
N GLN A 79 -6.19 -46.57 -4.86
CA GLN A 79 -4.77 -46.81 -5.13
C GLN A 79 -4.46 -46.36 -6.57
N VAL A 80 -3.41 -45.57 -6.78
CA VAL A 80 -3.09 -45.02 -8.12
C VAL A 80 -1.66 -45.36 -8.56
N SER A 81 -1.50 -45.98 -9.72
CA SER A 81 -0.19 -46.27 -10.35
C SER A 81 -0.24 -46.01 -11.86
N ALA A 82 0.70 -45.25 -12.41
CA ALA A 82 0.78 -44.99 -13.86
C ALA A 82 1.80 -45.92 -14.53
N ARG A 83 1.42 -46.62 -15.62
CA ARG A 83 2.31 -47.49 -16.40
C ARG A 83 2.00 -47.37 -17.89
N ALA A 84 2.89 -46.76 -18.67
CA ALA A 84 2.79 -46.70 -20.14
C ALA A 84 3.47 -47.92 -20.79
N LYS A 85 2.81 -48.60 -21.73
CA LYS A 85 3.42 -49.66 -22.56
C LYS A 85 4.07 -49.03 -23.80
N ALA A 86 5.38 -49.20 -23.95
CA ALA A 86 6.09 -48.92 -25.20
C ALA A 86 6.04 -50.17 -26.11
N GLY A 87 5.56 -49.99 -27.35
CA GLY A 87 5.66 -51.01 -28.40
C GLY A 87 4.31 -51.51 -28.92
N ALA A 88 3.70 -50.76 -29.84
CA ALA A 88 2.82 -51.25 -30.91
C ALA A 88 2.57 -50.07 -31.87
N HIS A 89 2.44 -50.34 -33.17
CA HIS A 89 2.32 -49.35 -34.26
C HIS A 89 1.04 -48.47 -34.23
N ASP A 90 0.31 -48.43 -33.10
CA ASP A 90 -0.94 -47.67 -32.92
C ASP A 90 -1.17 -47.22 -31.45
N ALA A 91 -0.08 -46.95 -30.71
CA ALA A 91 -0.12 -46.87 -29.25
C ALA A 91 -0.63 -45.52 -28.70
N ARG A 92 -1.88 -45.50 -28.21
CA ARG A 92 -2.34 -44.50 -27.22
C ARG A 92 -1.74 -44.80 -25.84
N PRO A 93 -1.41 -43.78 -25.01
CA PRO A 93 -1.09 -44.02 -23.60
C PRO A 93 -2.32 -44.59 -22.88
N ARG A 94 -2.13 -45.72 -22.18
CA ARG A 94 -3.12 -46.31 -21.26
C ARG A 94 -2.59 -46.17 -19.84
N TRP A 95 -3.48 -45.93 -18.88
CA TRP A 95 -3.17 -45.96 -17.44
C TRP A 95 -4.11 -46.92 -16.73
N ALA A 96 -3.71 -47.40 -15.55
CA ALA A 96 -4.47 -48.38 -14.78
C ALA A 96 -4.72 -47.85 -13.37
N VAL A 97 -5.98 -47.69 -13.00
CA VAL A 97 -6.42 -47.72 -11.59
C VAL A 97 -6.94 -49.14 -11.34
N PRO A 98 -6.67 -49.78 -10.19
CA PRO A 98 -6.91 -51.22 -9.99
C PRO A 98 -8.36 -51.71 -10.09
N SER A 99 -9.33 -50.86 -10.45
CA SER A 99 -10.72 -51.25 -10.71
C SER A 99 -11.21 -51.03 -12.15
N HIS A 100 -10.57 -50.20 -13.00
CA HIS A 100 -10.99 -50.02 -14.40
C HIS A 100 -9.83 -49.59 -15.32
N LEU A 101 -9.67 -50.29 -16.45
CA LEU A 101 -8.70 -49.93 -17.51
C LEU A 101 -9.29 -48.80 -18.38
N ASN A 102 -9.09 -47.54 -18.01
CA ASN A 102 -9.58 -46.41 -18.81
C ASN A 102 -8.62 -46.12 -19.98
N GLY A 103 -9.09 -46.33 -21.20
CA GLY A 103 -8.40 -45.90 -22.41
C GLY A 103 -8.51 -44.39 -22.62
N SER A 104 -7.49 -43.76 -23.19
CA SER A 104 -7.51 -42.34 -23.55
C SER A 104 -8.51 -42.07 -24.68
N ARG A 105 -9.53 -41.24 -24.40
CA ARG A 105 -10.60 -40.87 -25.35
C ARG A 105 -10.06 -39.97 -26.46
N PRO A 106 -10.56 -40.08 -27.71
CA PRO A 106 -10.22 -39.13 -28.78
C PRO A 106 -10.62 -37.70 -28.39
N ILE A 107 -9.77 -36.72 -28.67
CA ILE A 107 -10.02 -35.30 -28.39
C ILE A 107 -10.49 -34.61 -29.67
N VAL A 108 -11.59 -33.87 -29.56
CA VAL A 108 -12.17 -33.06 -30.65
C VAL A 108 -11.91 -31.60 -30.35
N TYR A 109 -11.20 -30.94 -31.26
CA TYR A 109 -11.08 -29.48 -31.32
C TYR A 109 -12.27 -28.94 -32.09
N ALA A 110 -13.04 -28.06 -31.47
CA ALA A 110 -14.18 -27.43 -32.12
C ALA A 110 -14.17 -25.92 -31.86
N ILE A 111 -14.45 -25.14 -32.89
CA ILE A 111 -14.60 -23.69 -32.83
C ILE A 111 -15.96 -23.35 -33.43
N ALA A 112 -16.75 -22.59 -32.68
CA ALA A 112 -18.01 -22.05 -33.15
C ALA A 112 -17.92 -20.54 -33.31
N SER A 113 -18.75 -20.00 -34.21
CA SER A 113 -18.99 -18.57 -34.34
C SER A 113 -20.50 -18.31 -34.41
N LEU A 114 -20.92 -17.19 -33.83
CA LEU A 114 -22.32 -16.76 -33.78
C LEU A 114 -22.38 -15.33 -34.29
N SER A 115 -23.20 -15.07 -35.31
CA SER A 115 -23.34 -13.74 -35.89
C SER A 115 -24.81 -13.38 -36.07
N ILE A 116 -25.12 -12.11 -35.84
CA ILE A 116 -26.46 -11.53 -35.93
C ILE A 116 -26.38 -10.36 -36.89
N TYR A 117 -27.22 -10.35 -37.91
CA TYR A 117 -27.27 -9.28 -38.89
C TYR A 117 -28.72 -8.98 -39.34
N PRO A 118 -29.20 -7.73 -39.19
CA PRO A 118 -28.60 -6.63 -38.44
C PRO A 118 -28.60 -6.89 -36.92
N THR A 119 -27.75 -6.20 -36.15
CA THR A 119 -27.69 -6.33 -34.68
C THR A 119 -28.83 -5.60 -33.95
N MET A 120 -29.65 -4.86 -34.68
CA MET A 120 -30.79 -4.08 -34.16
C MET A 120 -32.08 -4.59 -34.80
N PHE A 121 -33.11 -4.82 -33.98
CA PHE A 121 -34.49 -4.96 -34.45
C PHE A 121 -35.09 -3.58 -34.65
N ASN A 122 -35.61 -3.32 -35.85
CA ASN A 122 -36.47 -2.17 -36.10
C ASN A 122 -37.95 -2.63 -36.02
N PRO A 123 -38.72 -2.23 -34.99
CA PRO A 123 -40.13 -2.65 -34.83
C PRO A 123 -41.06 -2.16 -35.95
N GLU A 124 -40.70 -1.08 -36.65
CA GLU A 124 -41.47 -0.51 -37.75
C GLU A 124 -41.28 -1.32 -39.04
N GLU A 125 -40.13 -1.98 -39.20
CA GLU A 125 -39.80 -2.77 -40.39
C GLU A 125 -40.27 -4.23 -40.24
N ARG A 126 -41.52 -4.50 -40.64
CA ARG A 126 -42.16 -5.83 -40.50
C ARG A 126 -42.08 -6.67 -41.77
N THR A 127 -40.86 -7.03 -42.17
CA THR A 127 -40.57 -7.71 -43.44
C THR A 127 -40.87 -9.21 -43.45
N CYS A 128 -40.91 -9.89 -42.31
CA CYS A 128 -41.21 -11.32 -42.24
C CYS A 128 -42.69 -11.60 -41.96
N THR A 129 -43.22 -12.68 -42.53
CA THR A 129 -44.57 -13.18 -42.26
C THR A 129 -44.50 -14.47 -41.45
N LEU A 130 -45.35 -14.59 -40.43
CA LEU A 130 -45.47 -15.82 -39.65
C LEU A 130 -46.29 -16.87 -40.40
N GLU A 131 -45.68 -18.03 -40.66
CA GLU A 131 -46.33 -19.16 -41.35
C GLU A 131 -47.58 -19.62 -40.58
N GLY A 132 -48.77 -19.47 -41.20
CA GLY A 132 -50.05 -19.89 -40.63
C GLY A 132 -50.90 -18.79 -39.99
N THR A 133 -50.43 -17.55 -39.87
CA THR A 133 -51.22 -16.43 -39.32
C THR A 133 -51.21 -15.15 -40.17
N ASP A 134 -50.48 -15.10 -41.28
CA ASP A 134 -50.28 -13.92 -42.17
C ASP A 134 -49.93 -12.61 -41.43
N THR A 135 -49.39 -12.73 -40.21
CA THR A 135 -48.99 -11.61 -39.39
C THR A 135 -47.57 -11.17 -39.76
N HIS A 136 -47.44 -9.91 -40.13
CA HIS A 136 -46.15 -9.27 -40.40
C HIS A 136 -45.42 -8.94 -39.10
N VAL A 137 -44.15 -9.34 -39.00
CA VAL A 137 -43.30 -9.17 -37.82
C VAL A 137 -41.90 -8.67 -38.19
N ALA A 138 -41.28 -7.94 -37.27
CA ALA A 138 -39.89 -7.50 -37.40
C ALA A 138 -38.94 -8.69 -37.16
N CYS A 139 -38.00 -8.92 -38.08
CA CYS A 139 -37.11 -10.08 -38.06
C CYS A 139 -35.68 -9.72 -38.46
N ILE A 140 -34.72 -10.48 -37.94
CA ILE A 140 -33.29 -10.37 -38.28
C ILE A 140 -32.71 -11.75 -38.54
N ASN A 141 -31.57 -11.79 -39.22
CA ASN A 141 -30.87 -13.03 -39.53
C ASN A 141 -29.91 -13.41 -38.40
N LEU A 142 -29.94 -14.68 -38.03
CA LEU A 142 -29.02 -15.31 -37.11
C LEU A 142 -28.28 -16.40 -37.88
N SER A 143 -26.95 -16.35 -37.90
CA SER A 143 -26.13 -17.40 -38.46
C SER A 143 -25.12 -17.90 -37.45
N PHE A 144 -24.85 -19.20 -37.47
CA PHE A 144 -23.76 -19.78 -36.71
C PHE A 144 -23.00 -20.77 -37.57
N CYS A 145 -21.70 -20.87 -37.32
CA CYS A 145 -20.82 -21.83 -37.96
C CYS A 145 -20.12 -22.66 -36.89
N LEU A 146 -19.89 -23.93 -37.18
CA LEU A 146 -19.12 -24.84 -36.34
C LEU A 146 -18.12 -25.56 -37.23
N ASN A 147 -16.85 -25.50 -36.86
CA ASN A 147 -15.82 -26.38 -37.41
C ASN A 147 -15.31 -27.32 -36.32
N ALA A 148 -14.86 -28.49 -36.74
CA ALA A 148 -14.28 -29.48 -35.85
C ALA A 148 -13.15 -30.24 -36.53
N SER A 149 -12.17 -30.64 -35.72
CA SER A 149 -11.10 -31.54 -36.13
C SER A 149 -10.68 -32.42 -34.96
N GLY A 150 -10.20 -33.63 -35.26
CA GLY A 150 -9.73 -34.54 -34.22
C GLY A 150 -8.96 -35.71 -34.80
N LYS A 151 -7.90 -36.12 -34.11
CA LYS A 151 -7.10 -37.29 -34.49
C LYS A 151 -7.79 -38.55 -33.98
N HIS A 152 -7.98 -39.55 -34.86
CA HIS A 152 -8.69 -40.79 -34.56
C HIS A 152 -10.16 -40.59 -34.16
N VAL A 153 -10.81 -39.62 -34.82
CA VAL A 153 -12.24 -39.33 -34.74
C VAL A 153 -12.85 -39.66 -36.11
N PRO A 154 -14.10 -40.13 -36.21
CA PRO A 154 -14.75 -40.40 -37.49
C PRO A 154 -14.75 -39.19 -38.44
N ASP A 155 -14.88 -39.44 -39.74
CA ASP A 155 -14.89 -38.40 -40.78
C ASP A 155 -16.07 -37.42 -40.63
N LEU A 156 -17.16 -37.85 -39.98
CA LEU A 156 -18.32 -37.04 -39.64
C LEU A 156 -18.51 -37.03 -38.12
N ILE A 157 -18.53 -35.85 -37.53
CA ILE A 157 -18.65 -35.63 -36.09
C ILE A 157 -20.04 -35.05 -35.80
N GLY A 158 -20.81 -35.78 -35.00
CA GLY A 158 -22.14 -35.36 -34.57
C GLY A 158 -22.09 -34.35 -33.42
N PHE A 159 -22.79 -33.24 -33.60
CA PHE A 159 -22.98 -32.19 -32.61
C PHE A 159 -24.46 -31.88 -32.42
N THR A 160 -24.81 -31.51 -31.20
CA THR A 160 -26.10 -30.89 -30.87
C THR A 160 -25.83 -29.45 -30.46
N VAL A 161 -26.40 -28.50 -31.21
CA VAL A 161 -26.26 -27.06 -30.96
C VAL A 161 -27.57 -26.54 -30.38
N GLU A 162 -27.55 -26.12 -29.12
CA GLU A 162 -28.66 -25.50 -28.43
C GLU A 162 -28.55 -23.98 -28.58
N LEU A 163 -29.53 -23.35 -29.24
CA LEU A 163 -29.66 -21.91 -29.35
C LEU A 163 -30.75 -21.40 -28.41
N GLN A 164 -30.43 -20.36 -27.65
CA GLN A 164 -31.36 -19.73 -26.70
C GLN A 164 -31.47 -18.23 -26.96
N LEU A 165 -32.70 -17.75 -27.12
CA LEU A 165 -33.03 -16.33 -27.28
C LEU A 165 -33.46 -15.72 -25.95
N ASP A 166 -33.01 -14.49 -25.72
CA ASP A 166 -33.35 -13.67 -24.56
C ASP A 166 -33.04 -14.40 -23.22
N ARG A 167 -31.86 -15.05 -23.16
CA ARG A 167 -31.45 -15.97 -22.08
C ARG A 167 -31.53 -15.36 -20.69
N LEU A 168 -31.05 -14.11 -20.53
CA LEU A 168 -30.99 -13.41 -19.23
C LEU A 168 -32.36 -13.03 -18.65
N LYS A 169 -33.46 -13.14 -19.42
CA LYS A 169 -34.80 -12.97 -18.86
C LYS A 169 -35.16 -14.13 -17.94
N GLN A 170 -35.55 -13.78 -16.71
CA GLN A 170 -35.95 -14.71 -15.64
C GLN A 170 -36.93 -15.78 -16.12
N LYS A 171 -36.84 -16.97 -15.53
CA LYS A 171 -37.78 -18.08 -15.82
C LYS A 171 -39.21 -17.61 -15.49
N GLY A 172 -40.07 -17.54 -16.50
CA GLY A 172 -41.46 -17.05 -16.39
C GLY A 172 -41.68 -15.63 -16.93
N ALA A 173 -40.63 -14.86 -17.22
CA ALA A 173 -40.76 -13.59 -17.93
C ALA A 173 -40.99 -13.81 -19.43
N VAL A 174 -41.73 -12.90 -20.07
CA VAL A 174 -42.00 -12.92 -21.51
C VAL A 174 -40.69 -12.80 -22.29
N LYS A 175 -40.33 -13.84 -23.05
CA LYS A 175 -39.22 -13.82 -24.00
C LYS A 175 -39.61 -12.96 -25.19
N ARG A 176 -38.79 -11.95 -25.51
CA ARG A 176 -39.11 -10.91 -26.50
C ARG A 176 -38.87 -11.35 -27.94
N ALA A 177 -37.86 -12.19 -28.16
CA ALA A 177 -37.53 -12.74 -29.47
C ALA A 177 -37.79 -14.26 -29.52
N LEU A 178 -38.24 -14.73 -30.67
CA LEU A 178 -38.55 -16.14 -30.94
C LEU A 178 -38.00 -16.56 -32.31
N PHE A 179 -37.76 -17.86 -32.51
CA PHE A 179 -37.42 -18.40 -33.82
C PHE A 179 -38.63 -18.36 -34.76
N LEU A 180 -38.44 -17.90 -35.99
CA LEU A 180 -39.55 -17.68 -36.94
C LEU A 180 -40.33 -18.97 -37.26
N ARG A 181 -39.60 -20.09 -37.44
CA ARG A 181 -40.20 -21.39 -37.80
C ARG A 181 -40.86 -22.10 -36.62
N THR A 182 -40.15 -22.25 -35.50
CA THR A 182 -40.65 -23.04 -34.35
C THR A 182 -41.51 -22.22 -33.39
N ARG A 183 -41.44 -20.88 -33.46
CA ARG A 183 -42.09 -19.93 -32.53
C ARG A 183 -41.72 -20.19 -31.06
N GLN A 184 -40.57 -20.82 -30.82
CA GLN A 184 -40.02 -21.07 -29.49
C GLN A 184 -38.81 -20.16 -29.24
N PRO A 185 -38.45 -19.89 -27.97
CA PRO A 185 -37.23 -19.14 -27.61
C PRO A 185 -35.98 -20.02 -27.57
N VAL A 186 -36.13 -21.35 -27.60
CA VAL A 186 -35.05 -22.33 -27.59
C VAL A 186 -35.18 -23.23 -28.81
N LEU A 187 -34.05 -23.55 -29.44
CA LEU A 187 -33.98 -24.43 -30.60
C LEU A 187 -32.74 -25.31 -30.53
N ASP A 188 -32.95 -26.63 -30.57
CA ASP A 188 -31.88 -27.61 -30.70
C ASP A 188 -31.70 -27.99 -32.17
N VAL A 189 -30.47 -27.85 -32.66
CA VAL A 189 -30.10 -28.13 -34.04
C VAL A 189 -29.06 -29.25 -34.06
N PRO A 190 -29.40 -30.45 -34.55
CA PRO A 190 -28.41 -31.48 -34.81
C PRO A 190 -27.55 -31.08 -36.02
N LEU A 191 -26.24 -31.22 -35.89
CA LEU A 191 -25.27 -30.83 -36.91
C LEU A 191 -24.22 -31.93 -37.09
N GLN A 192 -23.98 -32.32 -38.34
CA GLN A 192 -22.89 -33.23 -38.71
C GLN A 192 -21.77 -32.39 -39.31
N VAL A 193 -20.60 -32.39 -38.68
CA VAL A 193 -19.45 -31.57 -39.09
C VAL A 193 -18.35 -32.48 -39.64
N PRO A 194 -17.80 -32.19 -40.84
CA PRO A 194 -16.68 -32.94 -41.39
C PRO A 194 -15.41 -32.79 -40.54
N ASN A 195 -14.67 -33.88 -40.36
CA ASN A 195 -13.35 -33.86 -39.72
C ASN A 195 -12.32 -33.21 -40.65
N GLY A 196 -11.77 -32.07 -40.25
CA GLY A 196 -10.78 -31.34 -41.07
C GLY A 196 -10.83 -29.82 -40.96
N ALA A 197 -11.48 -29.29 -39.91
CA ALA A 197 -11.62 -27.85 -39.67
C ALA A 197 -12.36 -27.10 -40.81
N VAL A 198 -13.35 -27.74 -41.42
CA VAL A 198 -14.25 -27.10 -42.40
C VAL A 198 -15.44 -26.51 -41.67
N ASP A 199 -15.77 -25.24 -41.96
CA ASP A 199 -16.92 -24.56 -41.37
C ASP A 199 -18.23 -25.09 -41.95
N THR A 200 -19.08 -25.62 -41.07
CA THR A 200 -20.48 -25.96 -41.39
C THR A 200 -21.39 -24.90 -40.78
N CYS A 201 -22.01 -24.08 -41.63
CA CYS A 201 -22.85 -22.97 -41.20
C CYS A 201 -24.35 -23.26 -41.34
N ARG A 202 -25.16 -22.67 -40.46
CA ARG A 202 -26.62 -22.66 -40.53
C ARG A 202 -27.14 -21.25 -40.35
N GLU A 203 -28.08 -20.87 -41.20
CA GLU A 203 -28.78 -19.59 -41.15
C GLU A 203 -30.24 -19.80 -40.76
N MET A 204 -30.75 -18.89 -39.94
CA MET A 204 -32.14 -18.87 -39.53
C MET A 204 -32.62 -17.45 -39.23
N LYS A 205 -33.93 -17.27 -39.19
CA LYS A 205 -34.55 -16.00 -38.84
C LYS A 205 -35.13 -16.05 -37.44
N ILE A 206 -34.88 -14.98 -36.69
CA ILE A 206 -35.52 -14.71 -35.41
C ILE A 206 -36.38 -13.46 -35.55
N TYR A 207 -37.51 -13.41 -34.85
CA TYR A 207 -38.43 -12.28 -34.91
C TYR A 207 -38.71 -11.73 -33.52
N LEU A 208 -38.99 -10.44 -33.47
CA LEU A 208 -39.42 -9.72 -32.28
C LEU A 208 -40.95 -9.85 -32.13
N ARG A 209 -41.42 -10.18 -30.93
CA ARG A 209 -42.86 -10.20 -30.61
C ARG A 209 -43.47 -8.81 -30.73
N ASN A 210 -44.80 -8.72 -30.67
CA ASN A 210 -45.45 -7.42 -30.72
C ASN A 210 -45.11 -6.60 -29.47
N GLU A 211 -44.93 -5.29 -29.63
CA GLU A 211 -44.57 -4.37 -28.55
C GLU A 211 -45.58 -4.37 -27.40
N SER A 212 -46.85 -4.69 -27.67
CA SER A 212 -47.88 -4.82 -26.63
C SER A 212 -47.64 -6.01 -25.69
N GLU A 213 -46.83 -6.99 -26.08
CA GLU A 213 -46.61 -8.22 -25.32
C GLU A 213 -45.49 -8.10 -24.28
N PHE A 214 -44.62 -7.10 -24.38
CA PHE A 214 -43.51 -6.90 -23.46
C PHE A 214 -43.24 -5.41 -23.19
N ARG A 215 -42.88 -5.09 -21.95
CA ARG A 215 -42.60 -3.69 -21.54
C ARG A 215 -41.15 -3.29 -21.70
N ASP A 216 -40.23 -4.24 -21.63
CA ASP A 216 -38.80 -3.95 -21.64
C ASP A 216 -38.26 -3.89 -23.06
N LYS A 217 -38.07 -2.65 -23.54
CA LYS A 217 -37.48 -2.36 -24.83
C LYS A 217 -35.98 -2.00 -24.75
N LEU A 218 -35.44 -1.72 -23.56
CA LEU A 218 -34.09 -1.17 -23.38
C LEU A 218 -33.02 -2.24 -23.15
N SER A 219 -33.34 -3.34 -22.46
CA SER A 219 -32.30 -4.36 -22.21
C SER A 219 -31.92 -5.10 -23.50
N PRO A 220 -30.63 -5.43 -23.71
CA PRO A 220 -30.22 -6.21 -24.87
C PRO A 220 -30.86 -7.61 -24.84
N ILE A 221 -31.16 -8.14 -26.01
CA ILE A 221 -31.63 -9.51 -26.24
C ILE A 221 -30.39 -10.40 -26.38
N HIS A 222 -30.07 -11.13 -25.31
CA HIS A 222 -28.93 -12.07 -25.30
C HIS A 222 -29.28 -13.34 -26.08
N VAL A 223 -28.53 -13.60 -27.13
CA VAL A 223 -28.60 -14.82 -27.94
C VAL A 223 -27.41 -15.69 -27.60
N ALA A 224 -27.68 -16.85 -27.01
CA ALA A 224 -26.63 -17.77 -26.59
C ALA A 224 -26.64 -19.03 -27.48
N LEU A 225 -25.45 -19.47 -27.86
CA LEU A 225 -25.18 -20.73 -28.53
C LEU A 225 -24.41 -21.63 -27.57
N THR A 226 -24.89 -22.84 -27.35
CA THR A 226 -24.17 -23.88 -26.60
C THR A 226 -24.10 -25.13 -27.46
N PHE A 227 -22.90 -25.63 -27.76
CA PHE A 227 -22.75 -26.87 -28.53
C PHE A 227 -22.20 -28.00 -27.68
N ARG A 228 -22.65 -29.21 -27.96
CA ARG A 228 -22.18 -30.44 -27.30
C ARG A 228 -21.97 -31.52 -28.34
N LEU A 229 -21.05 -32.44 -28.08
CA LEU A 229 -20.97 -33.68 -28.86
C LEU A 229 -22.27 -34.46 -28.69
N ASP A 230 -22.74 -35.07 -29.78
CA ASP A 230 -23.95 -35.88 -29.75
C ASP A 230 -23.80 -37.05 -28.76
N PRO A 231 -24.58 -37.09 -27.66
CA PRO A 231 -24.47 -38.13 -26.65
C PRO A 231 -24.94 -39.50 -27.16
N HIS A 232 -25.71 -39.53 -28.25
CA HIS A 232 -26.23 -40.73 -28.88
C HIS A 232 -25.34 -41.23 -30.03
N ALA A 233 -24.23 -40.56 -30.31
CA ALA A 233 -23.26 -41.02 -31.30
C ALA A 233 -22.70 -42.40 -30.92
N ALA A 234 -22.62 -43.28 -31.92
CA ALA A 234 -22.07 -44.62 -31.74
C ALA A 234 -20.63 -44.54 -31.21
N PRO A 235 -20.27 -45.31 -30.16
CA PRO A 235 -18.90 -45.36 -29.69
C PRO A 235 -17.99 -45.94 -30.78
N ASP A 236 -16.69 -45.63 -30.70
CA ASP A 236 -15.71 -46.21 -31.63
C ASP A 236 -15.64 -47.74 -31.52
N ALA A 237 -14.85 -48.37 -32.40
CA ALA A 237 -14.62 -49.82 -32.40
C ALA A 237 -14.08 -50.37 -31.05
N HIS A 238 -13.63 -49.50 -30.14
CA HIS A 238 -13.13 -49.82 -28.81
C HIS A 238 -14.07 -49.39 -27.68
N GLY A 239 -15.30 -48.96 -27.98
CA GLY A 239 -16.29 -48.55 -26.98
C GLY A 239 -16.04 -47.15 -26.38
N LEU A 240 -15.12 -46.36 -26.94
CA LEU A 240 -14.77 -45.03 -26.44
C LEU A 240 -15.53 -43.96 -27.22
N GLN A 241 -16.11 -43.00 -26.49
CA GLN A 241 -16.71 -41.80 -27.07
C GLN A 241 -15.67 -40.66 -27.12
N PRO A 242 -15.64 -39.83 -28.17
CA PRO A 242 -14.82 -38.63 -28.20
C PRO A 242 -15.18 -37.64 -27.07
N ILE A 243 -14.24 -36.78 -26.70
CA ILE A 243 -14.44 -35.69 -25.75
C ILE A 243 -14.03 -34.35 -26.38
N LEU A 244 -14.74 -33.28 -26.04
CA LEU A 244 -14.34 -31.93 -26.45
C LEU A 244 -13.06 -31.52 -25.75
N HIS A 245 -12.22 -30.80 -26.47
CA HIS A 245 -11.03 -30.18 -25.89
C HIS A 245 -11.43 -29.22 -24.75
N TYR A 246 -10.69 -29.22 -23.65
CA TYR A 246 -11.06 -28.46 -22.44
C TYR A 246 -10.97 -26.92 -22.63
N LEU A 247 -10.21 -26.45 -23.63
CA LEU A 247 -10.17 -25.03 -24.03
C LEU A 247 -11.24 -24.68 -25.08
N ALA A 248 -12.02 -25.64 -25.58
CA ALA A 248 -13.07 -25.35 -26.53
C ALA A 248 -14.13 -24.48 -25.84
N ARG A 249 -14.42 -23.30 -26.42
CA ARG A 249 -15.47 -22.41 -25.95
C ARG A 249 -16.81 -22.93 -26.45
N ASP A 250 -17.37 -23.86 -25.69
CA ASP A 250 -18.65 -24.53 -25.97
C ASP A 250 -19.87 -23.61 -25.83
N HIS A 251 -19.71 -22.47 -25.16
CA HIS A 251 -20.73 -21.46 -24.97
C HIS A 251 -20.30 -20.10 -25.55
N ILE A 252 -21.13 -19.52 -26.42
CA ILE A 252 -20.92 -18.23 -27.07
C ILE A 252 -22.18 -17.38 -26.90
N GLU A 253 -22.02 -16.11 -26.53
CA GLU A 253 -23.13 -15.18 -26.43
C GLU A 253 -22.93 -13.98 -27.34
N GLN A 254 -24.02 -13.60 -28.02
CA GLN A 254 -24.12 -12.39 -28.82
C GLN A 254 -25.34 -11.58 -28.33
N LYS A 255 -25.39 -10.30 -28.68
CA LYS A 255 -26.48 -9.40 -28.27
C LYS A 255 -27.15 -8.80 -29.50
N ALA A 256 -28.47 -8.75 -29.48
CA ALA A 256 -29.27 -7.92 -30.36
C ALA A 256 -30.00 -6.86 -29.53
N GLN A 257 -30.37 -5.72 -30.11
CA GLN A 257 -31.11 -4.69 -29.39
C GLN A 257 -32.37 -4.27 -30.14
N ILE A 258 -33.23 -3.50 -29.48
CA ILE A 258 -34.44 -2.94 -30.08
C ILE A 258 -34.18 -1.46 -30.34
N GLN A 259 -34.38 -1.04 -31.58
CA GLN A 259 -34.24 0.35 -31.96
C GLN A 259 -35.35 1.19 -31.35
N LEU A 260 -34.98 2.30 -30.72
CA LEU A 260 -35.85 3.22 -29.97
C LEU A 260 -35.42 4.67 -30.23
N ASP A 261 -36.40 5.55 -30.40
CA ASP A 261 -36.23 7.01 -30.38
C ASP A 261 -35.18 7.55 -31.38
N CYS A 262 -35.20 7.08 -32.64
CA CYS A 262 -34.25 7.47 -33.70
C CYS A 262 -34.79 8.51 -34.70
N GLY A 263 -35.85 9.25 -34.38
CA GLY A 263 -36.46 10.23 -35.30
C GLY A 263 -37.31 9.59 -36.43
N GLU A 264 -37.71 10.40 -37.41
CA GLU A 264 -38.58 9.97 -38.53
C GLU A 264 -37.83 9.16 -39.61
N ASP A 265 -36.51 9.35 -39.73
CA ASP A 265 -35.67 8.64 -40.70
C ASP A 265 -35.20 7.26 -40.20
N ASN A 266 -35.49 6.92 -38.92
CA ASN A 266 -35.03 5.72 -38.24
C ASN A 266 -33.50 5.56 -38.24
N ILE A 267 -32.72 6.65 -38.24
CA ILE A 267 -31.25 6.60 -38.18
C ILE A 267 -30.77 7.25 -36.88
N CYS A 268 -30.32 6.43 -35.94
CA CYS A 268 -29.76 6.93 -34.68
C CYS A 268 -28.31 7.42 -34.87
N VAL A 269 -28.15 8.74 -35.10
CA VAL A 269 -26.85 9.42 -35.11
C VAL A 269 -26.63 10.15 -33.77
N PRO A 270 -25.75 9.64 -32.89
CA PRO A 270 -25.38 10.36 -31.68
C PRO A 270 -24.32 11.43 -31.99
N ASP A 271 -24.15 12.40 -31.08
CA ASP A 271 -23.01 13.34 -31.07
C ASP A 271 -22.37 13.30 -29.69
N LEU A 272 -21.34 12.46 -29.58
CA LEU A 272 -20.67 12.14 -28.31
C LEU A 272 -19.54 13.14 -28.05
N GLN A 273 -19.67 13.90 -26.96
CA GLN A 273 -18.68 14.88 -26.52
C GLN A 273 -18.16 14.53 -25.13
N LEU A 274 -16.87 14.73 -24.92
CA LEU A 274 -16.16 14.37 -23.69
C LEU A 274 -15.23 15.49 -23.26
N ASP A 275 -15.29 15.87 -21.98
CA ASP A 275 -14.27 16.72 -21.34
C ASP A 275 -13.68 16.00 -20.13
N VAL A 276 -12.39 16.19 -19.87
CA VAL A 276 -11.67 15.57 -18.74
C VAL A 276 -10.95 16.64 -17.92
N PHE A 277 -11.07 16.54 -16.60
CA PHE A 277 -10.51 17.47 -15.64
C PHE A 277 -9.78 16.71 -14.53
N GLY A 278 -8.64 17.22 -14.09
CA GLY A 278 -7.88 16.67 -12.96
C GLY A 278 -7.41 17.78 -12.03
N GLU A 279 -7.48 17.53 -10.72
CA GLU A 279 -7.03 18.46 -9.68
C GLU A 279 -5.51 18.67 -9.73
N GLN A 280 -4.78 17.62 -10.10
CA GLN A 280 -3.32 17.62 -10.15
C GLN A 280 -2.85 17.49 -11.60
N ARG A 281 -1.90 18.33 -12.00
CA ARG A 281 -1.20 18.26 -13.30
C ARG A 281 0.25 17.78 -13.18
N VAL A 282 0.70 17.49 -11.97
CA VAL A 282 2.08 17.12 -11.65
C VAL A 282 2.08 15.87 -10.79
N VAL A 283 2.96 14.93 -11.11
CA VAL A 283 3.21 13.72 -10.33
C VAL A 283 4.68 13.68 -9.91
N TYR A 284 4.95 13.16 -8.71
CA TYR A 284 6.27 13.20 -8.09
C TYR A 284 6.93 11.82 -8.06
N LEU A 285 8.20 11.77 -8.49
CA LEU A 285 9.01 10.57 -8.39
C LEU A 285 9.19 10.15 -6.92
N GLY A 286 8.97 8.87 -6.61
CA GLY A 286 9.07 8.33 -5.25
C GLY A 286 7.79 8.40 -4.41
N ASP A 287 6.73 9.06 -4.89
CA ASP A 287 5.40 9.00 -4.28
C ASP A 287 4.52 7.93 -4.92
N LYS A 288 3.42 7.59 -4.24
CA LYS A 288 2.38 6.69 -4.78
C LYS A 288 1.44 7.40 -5.77
N ASN A 289 1.49 8.74 -5.81
CA ASN A 289 0.71 9.61 -6.70
C ASN A 289 -0.74 9.16 -6.90
N ALA A 290 -1.61 9.52 -5.95
CA ALA A 290 -3.04 9.29 -6.09
C ALA A 290 -3.68 10.41 -6.93
N LEU A 291 -4.37 10.02 -7.99
CA LEU A 291 -4.98 10.93 -8.96
C LEU A 291 -6.49 10.72 -8.99
N ASN A 292 -7.22 11.83 -8.95
CA ASN A 292 -8.65 11.87 -9.19
C ASN A 292 -8.89 12.60 -10.51
N LEU A 293 -9.39 11.88 -11.51
CA LEU A 293 -9.75 12.44 -12.82
C LEU A 293 -11.27 12.41 -12.95
N THR A 294 -11.84 13.56 -13.24
CA THR A 294 -13.28 13.77 -13.42
C THR A 294 -13.57 14.00 -14.88
N PHE A 295 -14.72 13.55 -15.37
CA PHE A 295 -15.08 13.70 -16.77
C PHE A 295 -16.54 14.13 -16.92
N HIS A 296 -16.81 14.82 -18.02
CA HIS A 296 -18.13 15.26 -18.44
C HIS A 296 -18.45 14.62 -19.80
N ALA A 297 -19.35 13.63 -19.80
CA ALA A 297 -19.78 12.95 -21.00
C ALA A 297 -21.15 13.47 -21.45
N ARG A 298 -21.30 13.81 -22.73
CA ARG A 298 -22.51 14.42 -23.29
C ARG A 298 -22.90 13.76 -24.60
N ASN A 299 -24.19 13.54 -24.81
CA ASN A 299 -24.75 13.17 -26.12
C ASN A 299 -25.61 14.36 -26.61
N ARG A 300 -25.09 15.13 -27.57
CA ARG A 300 -25.79 16.27 -28.18
C ARG A 300 -26.50 15.91 -29.48
N GLY A 301 -26.41 14.64 -29.90
CA GLY A 301 -27.05 14.16 -31.11
C GLY A 301 -28.54 14.00 -30.93
N GLU A 302 -29.23 13.78 -32.05
CA GLU A 302 -30.67 13.55 -32.08
C GLU A 302 -31.01 12.10 -31.70
N GLY A 303 -30.10 11.16 -32.00
CA GLY A 303 -30.26 9.74 -31.68
C GLY A 303 -29.64 9.31 -30.34
N GLY A 304 -30.18 8.24 -29.76
CA GLY A 304 -29.55 7.55 -28.63
C GLY A 304 -28.26 6.84 -29.03
N ALA A 305 -27.24 6.92 -28.17
CA ALA A 305 -26.01 6.14 -28.33
C ALA A 305 -26.14 4.78 -27.63
N TYR A 306 -26.22 3.71 -28.40
CA TYR A 306 -26.41 2.35 -27.88
C TYR A 306 -25.10 1.76 -27.36
N GLU A 307 -25.18 1.08 -26.21
CA GLU A 307 -24.00 0.57 -25.49
C GLU A 307 -22.89 1.64 -25.40
N ALA A 308 -23.27 2.84 -24.95
CA ALA A 308 -22.33 3.92 -24.78
C ALA A 308 -21.43 3.62 -23.59
N GLU A 309 -20.13 3.56 -23.83
CA GLU A 309 -19.10 3.22 -22.86
C GLU A 309 -17.98 4.26 -22.93
N LEU A 310 -17.45 4.65 -21.77
CA LEU A 310 -16.21 5.41 -21.68
C LEU A 310 -15.03 4.43 -21.63
N CYS A 311 -14.12 4.58 -22.59
CA CYS A 311 -12.89 3.81 -22.68
C CYS A 311 -11.72 4.70 -22.25
N VAL A 312 -10.96 4.26 -21.23
CA VAL A 312 -9.77 4.96 -20.73
C VAL A 312 -8.54 4.07 -20.90
N THR A 313 -7.62 4.49 -21.77
CA THR A 313 -6.34 3.80 -22.00
C THR A 313 -5.35 4.21 -20.92
N LEU A 314 -4.86 3.22 -20.17
CA LEU A 314 -3.93 3.47 -19.07
C LEU A 314 -2.48 3.44 -19.55
N PRO A 315 -1.64 4.42 -19.14
CA PRO A 315 -0.20 4.31 -19.31
C PRO A 315 0.36 3.17 -18.43
N PRO A 316 1.50 2.58 -18.80
CA PRO A 316 2.05 1.41 -18.10
C PRO A 316 2.43 1.68 -16.64
N GLU A 317 2.66 2.94 -16.28
CA GLU A 317 2.99 3.36 -14.91
C GLU A 317 1.76 3.51 -14.00
N ALA A 318 0.53 3.53 -14.56
CA ALA A 318 -0.70 3.79 -13.85
C ALA A 318 -1.56 2.54 -13.62
N GLU A 319 -2.31 2.58 -12.52
CA GLU A 319 -3.24 1.54 -12.10
C GLU A 319 -4.59 2.15 -11.72
N TYR A 320 -5.67 1.45 -12.07
CA TYR A 320 -7.03 1.85 -11.73
C TYR A 320 -7.37 1.44 -10.30
N SER A 321 -7.82 2.40 -9.48
CA SER A 321 -8.17 2.17 -8.07
C SER A 321 -9.68 2.09 -7.83
N GLY A 322 -10.50 2.75 -8.65
CA GLY A 322 -11.96 2.74 -8.49
C GLY A 322 -12.67 4.01 -8.94
N ILE A 323 -13.93 4.14 -8.56
CA ILE A 323 -14.83 5.25 -8.92
C ILE A 323 -15.00 6.18 -7.72
N ILE A 324 -15.11 7.48 -7.97
CA ILE A 324 -15.39 8.51 -6.96
C ILE A 324 -16.90 8.55 -6.71
N ARG A 325 -17.32 8.19 -5.48
CA ARG A 325 -18.74 8.12 -5.08
C ARG A 325 -19.20 9.29 -4.21
N ASP A 326 -18.27 10.09 -3.68
CA ASP A 326 -18.55 11.06 -2.61
C ASP A 326 -19.07 12.42 -3.12
N HIS A 327 -19.26 12.60 -4.43
CA HIS A 327 -19.77 13.84 -5.02
C HIS A 327 -21.24 13.73 -5.42
N VAL A 328 -22.08 14.63 -4.89
CA VAL A 328 -23.54 14.68 -5.10
C VAL A 328 -23.94 14.78 -6.58
N ASN A 329 -23.09 15.36 -7.42
CA ASN A 329 -23.35 15.55 -8.86
C ASN A 329 -22.85 14.39 -9.74
N PHE A 330 -22.21 13.36 -9.17
CA PHE A 330 -21.66 12.26 -9.95
C PHE A 330 -22.66 11.12 -10.08
N THR A 331 -22.78 10.61 -11.30
CA THR A 331 -23.57 9.41 -11.56
C THR A 331 -22.84 8.17 -11.04
N SER A 332 -23.58 7.26 -10.42
CA SER A 332 -23.05 5.95 -10.04
C SER A 332 -22.81 5.11 -11.29
N LEU A 333 -21.56 5.02 -11.70
CA LEU A 333 -21.14 4.26 -12.89
C LEU A 333 -20.70 2.84 -12.50
N SER A 334 -20.80 1.93 -13.46
CA SER A 334 -20.19 0.60 -13.38
C SER A 334 -18.97 0.62 -14.29
N CYS A 335 -17.79 0.31 -13.74
CA CYS A 335 -16.54 0.31 -14.49
C CYS A 335 -15.80 -1.01 -14.29
N GLY A 336 -15.33 -1.59 -15.39
CA GLY A 336 -14.51 -2.80 -15.44
C GLY A 336 -13.10 -2.51 -15.94
N TYR A 337 -12.17 -3.41 -15.60
CA TYR A 337 -10.82 -3.41 -16.14
C TYR A 337 -10.71 -4.49 -17.22
N GLU A 338 -10.22 -4.13 -18.40
CA GLU A 338 -10.08 -5.00 -19.55
C GLU A 338 -8.67 -4.97 -20.13
N LEU A 339 -8.22 -6.10 -20.67
CA LEU A 339 -6.95 -6.22 -21.38
C LEU A 339 -7.22 -6.57 -22.84
N GLN A 340 -7.01 -5.61 -23.74
CA GLN A 340 -7.28 -5.76 -25.17
C GLN A 340 -5.96 -5.68 -25.97
N ASN A 341 -5.54 -6.80 -26.56
CA ASN A 341 -4.31 -6.90 -27.35
C ASN A 341 -3.05 -6.36 -26.61
N GLY A 342 -2.97 -6.57 -25.30
CA GLY A 342 -1.87 -6.07 -24.45
C GLY A 342 -2.05 -4.63 -23.95
N THR A 343 -3.09 -3.92 -24.41
CA THR A 343 -3.44 -2.57 -23.96
C THR A 343 -4.35 -2.65 -22.74
N ARG A 344 -4.02 -1.89 -21.69
CA ARG A 344 -4.80 -1.84 -20.45
C ARG A 344 -5.90 -0.78 -20.58
N LEU A 345 -7.15 -1.19 -20.47
CA LEU A 345 -8.31 -0.33 -20.65
C LEU A 345 -9.21 -0.37 -19.42
N VAL A 346 -9.74 0.78 -19.02
CA VAL A 346 -10.87 0.86 -18.09
C VAL A 346 -12.10 1.22 -18.91
N VAL A 347 -13.14 0.40 -18.80
CA VAL A 347 -14.41 0.57 -19.53
C VAL A 347 -15.49 0.90 -18.51
N CYS A 348 -16.20 2.01 -18.69
CA CYS A 348 -17.30 2.45 -17.83
C CYS A 348 -18.60 2.59 -18.61
N ASP A 349 -19.69 2.02 -18.10
CA ASP A 349 -21.01 2.08 -18.73
C ASP A 349 -21.61 3.50 -18.58
N LEU A 350 -21.86 4.18 -19.71
CA LEU A 350 -22.51 5.50 -19.73
C LEU A 350 -24.03 5.40 -19.99
N GLY A 351 -24.49 4.28 -20.53
CA GLY A 351 -25.91 3.98 -20.68
C GLY A 351 -26.24 3.20 -21.94
N ASN A 352 -27.40 2.51 -21.93
CA ASN A 352 -27.89 1.77 -23.09
C ASN A 352 -29.39 2.04 -23.34
N PRO A 353 -29.74 2.94 -24.28
CA PRO A 353 -28.86 3.92 -24.90
C PRO A 353 -28.57 5.11 -23.96
N MET A 354 -27.44 5.78 -24.15
CA MET A 354 -27.23 7.14 -23.67
C MET A 354 -28.10 8.07 -24.51
N LYS A 355 -29.22 8.50 -23.92
CA LYS A 355 -30.28 9.28 -24.59
C LYS A 355 -29.77 10.58 -25.20
N ALA A 356 -30.48 11.08 -26.22
CA ALA A 356 -30.27 12.41 -26.76
C ALA A 356 -30.40 13.49 -25.65
N GLY A 357 -29.48 14.45 -25.64
CA GLY A 357 -29.39 15.48 -24.60
C GLY A 357 -28.84 15.00 -23.25
N ALA A 358 -28.45 13.73 -23.10
CA ALA A 358 -27.88 13.23 -21.85
C ALA A 358 -26.57 13.92 -21.51
N SER A 359 -26.41 14.28 -20.23
CA SER A 359 -25.21 14.93 -19.69
C SER A 359 -24.86 14.28 -18.35
N LEU A 360 -23.70 13.64 -18.29
CA LEU A 360 -23.26 12.78 -17.19
C LEU A 360 -21.91 13.26 -16.66
N TRP A 361 -21.78 13.35 -15.34
CA TRP A 361 -20.51 13.63 -14.67
C TRP A 361 -20.05 12.39 -13.91
N GLY A 362 -18.79 12.03 -14.08
CA GLY A 362 -18.18 10.90 -13.41
C GLY A 362 -16.77 11.22 -12.90
N GLY A 363 -16.27 10.38 -12.00
CA GLY A 363 -14.93 10.51 -11.46
C GLY A 363 -14.27 9.16 -11.28
N LEU A 364 -13.03 9.04 -11.76
CA LEU A 364 -12.20 7.85 -11.69
C LEU A 364 -10.96 8.14 -10.85
N ARG A 365 -10.56 7.16 -10.05
CA ARG A 365 -9.38 7.21 -9.20
C ARG A 365 -8.30 6.30 -9.76
N PHE A 366 -7.11 6.86 -9.89
CA PHE A 366 -5.92 6.17 -10.37
C PHE A 366 -4.77 6.34 -9.39
N THR A 367 -3.83 5.42 -9.43
CA THR A 367 -2.54 5.52 -8.74
C THR A 367 -1.41 5.34 -9.73
N VAL A 368 -0.33 6.08 -9.57
CA VAL A 368 0.86 5.97 -10.44
C VAL A 368 2.07 5.56 -9.58
N PRO A 369 2.12 4.30 -9.09
CA PRO A 369 3.09 3.86 -8.10
C PRO A 369 4.50 3.67 -8.67
N HIS A 370 4.63 3.41 -9.97
CA HIS A 370 5.87 2.99 -10.61
C HIS A 370 6.35 3.98 -11.67
N LEU A 371 6.43 5.26 -11.29
CA LEU A 371 7.01 6.29 -12.16
C LEU A 371 8.48 5.99 -12.45
N ARG A 372 8.83 6.04 -13.73
CA ARG A 372 10.21 5.99 -14.22
C ARG A 372 10.67 7.38 -14.60
N ASP A 373 11.98 7.62 -14.54
CA ASP A 373 12.62 8.89 -14.92
C ASP A 373 12.98 8.96 -16.41
N THR A 374 12.40 8.08 -17.24
CA THR A 374 12.64 8.01 -18.68
C THR A 374 11.87 9.05 -19.46
N ARG A 375 10.67 9.43 -18.99
CA ARG A 375 9.78 10.39 -19.65
C ARG A 375 9.37 11.47 -18.67
N SER A 376 9.33 12.71 -19.14
CA SER A 376 8.88 13.87 -18.37
C SER A 376 7.35 13.97 -18.30
N THR A 377 6.62 13.15 -19.06
CA THR A 377 5.16 13.17 -19.12
C THR A 377 4.56 11.78 -19.06
N VAL A 378 3.41 11.67 -18.40
CA VAL A 378 2.54 10.48 -18.36
C VAL A 378 1.19 10.88 -18.92
N GLN A 379 0.62 10.10 -19.83
CA GLN A 379 -0.59 10.45 -20.58
C GLN A 379 -1.67 9.40 -20.39
N PHE A 380 -2.90 9.86 -20.19
CA PHE A 380 -4.12 9.06 -20.18
C PHE A 380 -4.97 9.44 -21.38
N ASP A 381 -5.51 8.47 -22.09
CA ASP A 381 -6.36 8.73 -23.26
C ASP A 381 -7.79 8.31 -22.96
N PHE A 382 -8.73 9.23 -23.16
CA PHE A 382 -10.15 9.02 -22.90
C PHE A 382 -10.95 9.12 -24.20
N GLN A 383 -11.87 8.19 -24.41
CA GLN A 383 -12.76 8.19 -25.58
C GLN A 383 -14.10 7.55 -25.23
N ILE A 384 -15.21 8.13 -25.69
CA ILE A 384 -16.52 7.47 -25.64
C ILE A 384 -16.69 6.61 -26.90
N ARG A 385 -17.18 5.39 -26.74
CA ARG A 385 -17.51 4.47 -27.83
C ARG A 385 -18.95 3.97 -27.69
N SER A 386 -19.61 3.76 -28.82
CA SER A 386 -20.95 3.21 -28.93
C SER A 386 -21.00 2.19 -30.07
N LYS A 387 -22.08 1.41 -30.14
CA LYS A 387 -22.31 0.40 -31.19
C LYS A 387 -23.12 0.92 -32.39
N ASN A 388 -23.39 2.23 -32.44
CA ASN A 388 -24.08 2.85 -33.56
C ASN A 388 -23.28 2.68 -34.87
N GLN A 389 -23.96 2.66 -36.01
CA GLN A 389 -23.30 2.57 -37.32
C GLN A 389 -22.66 3.90 -37.73
N ASN A 390 -23.29 5.01 -37.35
CA ASN A 390 -22.87 6.36 -37.68
C ASN A 390 -22.41 7.09 -36.42
N ASN A 391 -21.34 7.86 -36.54
CA ASN A 391 -20.74 8.67 -35.46
C ASN A 391 -20.60 7.94 -34.13
N SER A 392 -20.01 6.73 -34.17
CA SER A 392 -20.02 5.81 -33.04
C SER A 392 -19.02 6.13 -31.94
N GLN A 393 -18.15 7.12 -32.13
CA GLN A 393 -17.06 7.46 -31.22
C GLN A 393 -16.97 8.97 -31.01
N SER A 394 -16.52 9.39 -29.83
CA SER A 394 -16.13 10.78 -29.59
C SER A 394 -14.71 11.06 -30.10
N GLU A 395 -14.37 12.35 -30.15
CA GLU A 395 -12.97 12.82 -30.17
C GLU A 395 -12.17 12.19 -29.01
N LEU A 396 -10.88 11.97 -29.26
CA LEU A 396 -9.94 11.46 -28.27
C LEU A 396 -9.46 12.61 -27.38
N VAL A 397 -9.59 12.46 -26.07
CA VAL A 397 -9.14 13.46 -25.09
C VAL A 397 -7.91 12.96 -24.36
N GLU A 398 -6.79 13.67 -24.55
CA GLU A 398 -5.51 13.34 -23.92
C GLU A 398 -5.33 14.15 -22.62
N PHE A 399 -5.10 13.45 -21.51
CA PHE A 399 -4.80 14.07 -20.22
C PHE A 399 -3.35 13.79 -19.81
N SER A 400 -2.48 14.79 -19.96
CA SER A 400 -1.05 14.67 -19.67
C SER A 400 -0.67 15.22 -18.28
N LEU A 401 0.13 14.45 -17.55
CA LEU A 401 0.73 14.81 -16.26
C LEU A 401 2.23 15.04 -16.40
N GLN A 402 2.74 16.08 -15.77
CA GLN A 402 4.18 16.39 -15.73
C GLN A 402 4.86 15.62 -14.59
N VAL A 403 5.94 14.91 -14.90
CA VAL A 403 6.74 14.17 -13.92
C VAL A 403 7.82 15.10 -13.36
N ARG A 404 7.89 15.24 -12.04
CA ARG A 404 8.91 16.06 -11.35
C ARG A 404 9.58 15.31 -10.21
N ALA A 405 10.84 15.65 -9.96
CA ALA A 405 11.53 15.29 -8.71
C ALA A 405 11.41 16.46 -7.73
N ALA A 406 10.99 16.18 -6.49
CA ALA A 406 10.91 17.16 -5.42
C ALA A 406 11.20 16.50 -4.06
N ALA A 407 12.11 17.08 -3.30
CA ALA A 407 12.36 16.67 -1.92
C ALA A 407 12.13 17.86 -0.98
N ARG A 408 11.75 17.56 0.26
CA ARG A 408 11.59 18.55 1.34
C ARG A 408 12.32 18.01 2.54
N VAL A 409 13.27 18.79 3.04
CA VAL A 409 14.13 18.37 4.13
C VAL A 409 13.76 19.18 5.37
N SER A 410 13.52 18.49 6.48
CA SER A 410 13.32 19.10 7.80
C SER A 410 14.47 18.72 8.72
N THR A 411 14.86 19.68 9.55
CA THR A 411 15.96 19.54 10.52
C THR A 411 15.44 19.85 11.91
N HIS A 412 15.67 18.94 12.85
CA HIS A 412 15.32 19.08 14.25
C HIS A 412 16.58 18.94 15.11
N GLY A 413 16.60 19.56 16.29
CA GLY A 413 17.75 19.40 17.16
C GLY A 413 17.56 19.97 18.54
N VAL A 414 18.28 19.38 19.48
CA VAL A 414 18.11 19.60 20.92
C VAL A 414 19.46 19.56 21.63
N SER A 415 19.59 20.38 22.67
CA SER A 415 20.71 20.33 23.62
C SER A 415 20.32 19.52 24.85
N LYS A 416 21.20 18.63 25.30
CA LYS A 416 21.05 17.83 26.52
C LYS A 416 22.28 18.04 27.42
N PRO A 417 22.16 18.72 28.56
CA PRO A 417 20.97 19.43 29.05
C PRO A 417 20.65 20.70 28.24
N GLU A 418 19.43 21.24 28.39
CA GLU A 418 19.01 22.51 27.75
C GLU A 418 19.71 23.73 28.37
N ALA A 419 19.96 23.67 29.69
CA ALA A 419 20.69 24.68 30.44
C ALA A 419 21.78 24.04 31.30
N VAL A 420 22.93 24.71 31.38
CA VAL A 420 24.07 24.32 32.22
C VAL A 420 24.26 25.37 33.30
N THR A 421 24.29 24.94 34.55
CA THR A 421 24.52 25.81 35.69
C THR A 421 25.95 25.66 36.20
N PHE A 422 26.70 26.76 36.18
CA PHE A 422 28.02 26.84 36.81
C PHE A 422 27.86 27.22 38.28
N PHE A 423 28.49 26.44 39.15
CA PHE A 423 28.61 26.77 40.56
C PHE A 423 29.90 27.56 40.78
N ALA A 424 29.83 28.62 41.59
CA ALA A 424 31.02 29.28 42.11
C ALA A 424 31.70 28.38 43.17
N ALA A 425 32.19 27.22 42.75
CA ALA A 425 32.99 26.33 43.58
C ALA A 425 34.46 26.64 43.32
N GLY A 426 35.24 26.82 44.39
CA GLY A 426 36.66 27.14 44.38
C GLY A 426 37.54 26.01 43.83
N GLY A 427 37.43 25.76 42.52
CA GLY A 427 38.42 24.98 41.79
C GLY A 427 39.75 25.72 41.80
N GLN A 428 40.82 25.04 42.20
CA GLN A 428 42.16 25.61 42.20
C GLN A 428 42.58 25.92 40.75
N PRO A 429 42.87 27.20 40.41
CA PRO A 429 43.37 27.53 39.09
C PRO A 429 44.78 26.93 38.89
N GLY A 430 44.99 26.22 37.77
CA GLY A 430 46.34 25.86 37.29
C GLY A 430 46.69 24.37 37.18
N ARG A 431 45.78 23.42 37.46
CA ARG A 431 46.03 22.00 37.16
C ARG A 431 45.57 21.68 35.74
N GLU A 432 46.45 21.11 34.92
CA GLU A 432 46.06 20.60 33.60
C GLU A 432 45.02 19.48 33.76
N PRO A 433 43.91 19.50 33.00
CA PRO A 433 42.88 18.47 33.08
C PRO A 433 43.45 17.13 32.61
N GLN A 434 43.25 16.06 33.38
CA GLN A 434 43.67 14.71 32.99
C GLN A 434 42.48 13.83 32.58
N ARG A 435 41.31 14.08 33.18
CA ARG A 435 40.05 13.43 32.83
C ARG A 435 39.09 14.44 32.23
N GLU A 436 38.13 13.94 31.46
CA GLU A 436 37.11 14.78 30.85
C GLU A 436 36.27 15.56 31.91
N GLN A 437 36.04 14.99 33.10
CA GLN A 437 35.29 15.69 34.16
C GLN A 437 36.02 16.91 34.73
N ASP A 438 37.35 16.96 34.60
CA ASP A 438 38.16 18.09 35.08
C ASP A 438 37.98 19.33 34.19
N VAL A 439 37.49 19.18 32.95
CA VAL A 439 37.23 20.29 32.01
C VAL A 439 35.96 21.06 32.36
N GLY A 440 34.90 20.34 32.72
CA GLY A 440 33.59 20.90 33.05
C GLY A 440 32.41 20.00 32.67
N PRO A 441 31.18 20.54 32.70
CA PRO A 441 29.96 19.76 32.47
C PRO A 441 29.83 19.25 31.03
N GLU A 442 29.31 18.03 30.86
CA GLU A 442 29.00 17.44 29.55
C GLU A 442 27.73 18.05 28.96
N VAL A 443 27.80 18.35 27.66
CA VAL A 443 26.68 18.77 26.83
C VAL A 443 26.67 17.92 25.57
N GLN A 444 25.48 17.41 25.25
CA GLN A 444 25.23 16.64 24.04
C GLN A 444 24.26 17.41 23.15
N HIS A 445 24.68 17.75 21.94
CA HIS A 445 23.78 18.24 20.89
C HIS A 445 23.36 17.08 20.00
N VAL A 446 22.07 16.94 19.76
CA VAL A 446 21.49 15.95 18.85
C VAL A 446 20.84 16.70 17.70
N TYR A 447 21.21 16.39 16.47
CA TYR A 447 20.62 16.91 15.25
C TYR A 447 19.99 15.76 14.47
N GLU A 448 18.73 15.90 14.08
CA GLU A 448 17.96 14.96 13.28
C GLU A 448 17.60 15.61 11.95
N LEU A 449 17.81 14.86 10.87
CA LEU A 449 17.52 15.22 9.49
C LEU A 449 16.47 14.26 8.95
N VAL A 450 15.39 14.78 8.37
CA VAL A 450 14.31 13.97 7.81
C VAL A 450 13.99 14.43 6.38
N ASN A 451 13.89 13.47 5.46
CA ASN A 451 13.32 13.74 4.14
C ASN A 451 11.80 13.56 4.19
N GLU A 452 11.07 14.65 4.32
CA GLU A 452 9.61 14.65 4.29
C GLU A 452 9.04 14.64 2.87
N GLY A 453 9.88 14.95 1.88
CA GLY A 453 9.47 15.02 0.48
C GLY A 453 9.22 13.64 -0.16
N PRO A 454 8.56 13.63 -1.33
CA PRO A 454 8.27 12.39 -2.04
C PRO A 454 9.52 11.75 -2.66
N SER A 455 10.44 12.55 -3.19
CA SER A 455 11.60 12.04 -3.93
C SER A 455 12.79 11.69 -3.04
N THR A 456 13.50 10.63 -3.42
CA THR A 456 14.71 10.17 -2.73
C THR A 456 15.88 11.11 -2.99
N ILE A 457 16.68 11.37 -1.96
CA ILE A 457 17.94 12.10 -2.06
C ILE A 457 19.07 11.07 -2.15
N SER A 458 20.02 11.23 -3.08
CA SER A 458 21.16 10.30 -3.19
C SER A 458 22.38 10.78 -2.42
N GLN A 459 22.65 12.08 -2.42
CA GLN A 459 23.79 12.68 -1.73
C GLN A 459 23.47 14.11 -1.25
N GLY A 460 23.86 14.41 -0.02
CA GLY A 460 23.86 15.76 0.52
C GLY A 460 24.96 15.97 1.55
N THR A 461 25.14 17.22 1.96
CA THR A 461 26.19 17.65 2.87
C THR A 461 25.58 18.32 4.09
N LEU A 462 25.98 17.88 5.27
CA LEU A 462 25.65 18.48 6.55
C LEU A 462 26.88 19.20 7.11
N GLU A 463 26.77 20.50 7.32
CA GLU A 463 27.81 21.33 7.93
C GLU A 463 27.34 21.80 9.31
N LEU A 464 28.11 21.47 10.35
CA LEU A 464 27.88 21.90 11.72
C LEU A 464 28.96 22.87 12.14
N SER A 465 28.55 23.99 12.73
CA SER A 465 29.42 25.04 13.25
C SER A 465 29.11 25.32 14.72
N CYS A 466 30.12 25.24 15.58
CA CYS A 466 29.99 25.52 17.02
C CYS A 466 31.17 26.39 17.50
N PRO A 467 30.93 27.40 18.36
CA PRO A 467 32.00 28.25 18.91
C PRO A 467 32.95 27.46 19.81
N LEU A 468 34.22 27.39 19.38
CA LEU A 468 35.32 26.67 20.02
C LEU A 468 36.08 27.55 21.01
N SER A 469 36.48 28.75 20.59
CA SER A 469 37.25 29.69 21.40
C SER A 469 36.68 31.11 21.28
N TYR A 470 36.70 31.87 22.39
CA TYR A 470 36.22 33.25 22.45
C TYR A 470 37.26 34.10 23.19
N GLN A 471 37.71 35.20 22.56
CA GLN A 471 38.73 36.10 23.11
C GLN A 471 40.01 35.38 23.58
N GLY A 472 40.44 34.33 22.87
CA GLY A 472 41.63 33.54 23.21
C GLY A 472 41.44 32.53 24.36
N ARG A 473 40.22 32.36 24.87
CA ARG A 473 39.87 31.34 25.88
C ARG A 473 39.06 30.22 25.26
N GLN A 474 39.34 28.96 25.64
CA GLN A 474 38.54 27.81 25.18
C GLN A 474 37.14 27.85 25.78
N VAL A 475 36.12 27.60 24.97
CA VAL A 475 34.71 27.58 25.38
C VAL A 475 34.18 26.15 25.36
N LEU A 476 34.42 25.47 24.25
CA LEU A 476 33.91 24.16 23.88
C LEU A 476 35.09 23.19 23.79
N TYR A 477 34.98 22.02 24.41
CA TYR A 477 35.91 20.91 24.23
C TYR A 477 35.19 19.71 23.63
N VAL A 478 35.43 19.40 22.35
CA VAL A 478 34.76 18.30 21.65
C VAL A 478 35.39 16.96 22.06
N THR A 479 34.58 16.09 22.69
CA THR A 479 35.04 14.78 23.17
C THR A 479 34.86 13.69 22.12
N ARG A 480 33.66 13.59 21.53
CA ARG A 480 33.32 12.61 20.48
C ARG A 480 32.12 13.06 19.66
N TYR A 481 31.98 12.49 18.47
CA TYR A 481 30.74 12.61 17.69
C TYR A 481 30.32 11.25 17.14
N VAL A 482 29.01 11.06 16.96
CA VAL A 482 28.43 9.91 16.27
C VAL A 482 27.69 10.44 15.07
N ALA A 483 28.12 10.02 13.88
CA ALA A 483 27.62 10.51 12.61
C ALA A 483 27.21 9.35 11.69
N PRO A 484 26.26 9.60 10.76
CA PRO A 484 25.69 8.59 9.87
C PRO A 484 26.54 8.34 8.60
N GLY A 485 27.61 9.10 8.39
CA GLY A 485 28.46 9.03 7.20
C GLY A 485 29.86 9.56 7.49
N ASN A 486 30.68 9.68 6.43
CA ASN A 486 32.04 10.16 6.56
C ASN A 486 32.03 11.65 6.88
N CYS A 487 32.62 12.01 8.03
CA CYS A 487 32.76 13.40 8.45
C CYS A 487 34.22 13.80 8.57
N THR A 488 34.53 15.01 8.13
CA THR A 488 35.80 15.69 8.35
C THR A 488 35.62 16.79 9.37
N SER A 489 36.52 16.85 10.35
CA SER A 489 36.53 17.90 11.37
C SER A 489 37.67 18.88 11.08
N SER A 490 37.39 20.17 11.29
CA SER A 490 38.39 21.25 11.17
C SER A 490 39.49 21.17 12.24
N HIS A 491 39.15 20.66 13.42
CA HIS A 491 40.05 20.55 14.58
C HIS A 491 40.05 19.11 15.09
N PRO A 492 41.18 18.63 15.67
CA PRO A 492 41.27 17.28 16.20
C PRO A 492 40.29 17.07 17.35
N ILE A 493 39.53 15.97 17.29
CA ILE A 493 38.65 15.54 18.38
C ILE A 493 39.49 15.08 19.56
N ASN A 494 39.08 15.42 20.78
CA ASN A 494 39.79 15.09 22.00
C ASN A 494 41.28 15.51 21.93
N SER A 495 41.55 16.78 21.61
CA SER A 495 42.90 17.31 21.38
C SER A 495 43.87 17.12 22.55
N LEU A 496 43.37 17.03 23.77
CA LEU A 496 44.15 16.80 25.00
C LEU A 496 44.28 15.31 25.35
N GLN A 497 43.75 14.41 24.52
CA GLN A 497 43.77 12.96 24.72
C GLN A 497 43.30 12.51 26.11
N LEU A 498 42.26 13.18 26.63
CA LEU A 498 41.70 12.89 27.95
C LEU A 498 41.07 11.50 27.97
N GLN A 499 41.11 10.84 29.12
CA GLN A 499 40.42 9.56 29.33
C GLN A 499 38.90 9.76 29.23
N LEU A 500 38.29 9.13 28.23
CA LEU A 500 36.84 9.17 27.98
C LEU A 500 36.11 8.16 28.87
N GLU A 501 34.96 8.55 29.41
CA GLU A 501 34.10 7.65 30.18
C GLU A 501 33.33 6.69 29.25
N GLN A 502 33.37 5.38 29.52
CA GLN A 502 32.62 4.38 28.74
C GLN A 502 31.13 4.50 29.09
N SER A 503 30.28 4.72 28.10
CA SER A 503 28.82 4.85 28.31
C SER A 503 28.25 3.57 28.94
N PRO A 504 27.49 3.64 30.05
CA PRO A 504 26.73 2.51 30.55
C PRO A 504 25.66 2.08 29.53
N ALA A 505 25.33 0.80 29.50
CA ALA A 505 24.15 0.25 28.83
C ALA A 505 22.86 0.97 29.29
N PRO A 506 21.78 1.00 28.48
CA PRO A 506 20.58 1.77 28.81
C PRO A 506 19.97 1.31 30.16
N PRO A 507 19.70 2.23 31.10
CA PRO A 507 18.98 1.86 32.32
C PRO A 507 17.52 1.52 31.98
N SER A 508 17.05 0.43 32.59
CA SER A 508 15.67 -0.01 32.60
C SER A 508 14.75 1.05 33.21
N LEU A 509 13.59 1.22 32.56
CA LEU A 509 12.40 1.97 32.96
C LEU A 509 12.32 2.35 34.45
N GLU A 510 12.71 3.58 34.78
CA GLU A 510 12.22 4.26 35.98
C GLU A 510 11.21 5.35 35.58
N GLN A 511 10.03 5.24 36.18
CA GLN A 511 8.87 6.10 35.95
C GLN A 511 9.16 7.50 36.49
N HIS A 512 9.43 8.45 35.59
CA HIS A 512 9.42 9.86 35.95
C HIS A 512 7.99 10.33 36.18
N PHE A 513 7.66 10.62 37.44
CA PHE A 513 6.47 11.38 37.82
C PHE A 513 6.52 12.77 37.19
N LEU A 514 5.63 13.00 36.23
CA LEU A 514 5.34 14.32 35.67
C LEU A 514 4.66 15.18 36.75
N GLN A 515 5.45 15.98 37.46
CA GLN A 515 4.91 17.08 38.26
C GLN A 515 4.97 18.36 37.44
N ARG A 516 3.89 18.62 36.69
CA ARG A 516 3.64 19.87 36.00
C ARG A 516 3.50 20.98 37.04
N ARG A 517 4.50 21.86 37.12
CA ARG A 517 4.41 23.12 37.86
C ARG A 517 4.25 24.23 36.84
N ASP A 518 3.03 24.73 36.69
CA ASP A 518 2.77 25.94 35.90
C ASP A 518 3.39 27.14 36.62
N THR A 519 4.51 27.66 36.10
CA THR A 519 5.04 28.95 36.51
C THR A 519 4.39 30.05 35.69
N ARG A 520 3.39 30.71 36.29
CA ARG A 520 2.88 32.01 35.84
C ARG A 520 4.03 33.02 35.81
N GLY A 521 4.08 33.76 34.71
CA GLY A 521 5.16 34.67 34.35
C GLY A 521 5.42 35.79 35.35
N GLY A 522 6.68 36.23 35.35
CA GLY A 522 7.14 37.42 36.04
C GLY A 522 8.54 37.80 35.53
N GLY A 523 8.61 38.87 34.75
CA GLY A 523 9.82 39.64 34.45
C GLY A 523 10.63 39.17 33.25
N THR A 524 10.57 39.92 32.15
CA THR A 524 11.51 39.89 31.02
C THR A 524 12.94 40.15 31.49
N PRO A 525 13.87 39.17 31.45
CA PRO A 525 15.29 39.45 31.41
C PRO A 525 15.62 39.93 29.99
N GLY A 526 16.54 40.89 29.83
CA GLY A 526 17.00 41.34 28.51
C GLY A 526 17.40 40.15 27.62
N ALA A 527 17.15 40.26 26.32
CA ALA A 527 17.37 39.19 25.35
C ALA A 527 18.76 38.55 25.59
N PRO A 528 18.86 37.22 25.74
CA PRO A 528 20.13 36.56 25.95
C PRO A 528 21.08 36.94 24.81
N HIS A 529 22.34 37.21 25.12
CA HIS A 529 23.41 37.45 24.16
C HIS A 529 24.09 36.11 23.85
N PRO A 530 23.71 35.39 22.77
CA PRO A 530 24.28 34.09 22.46
C PRO A 530 25.68 34.26 21.85
N LEU A 531 26.62 33.43 22.27
CA LEU A 531 27.90 33.28 21.60
C LEU A 531 27.69 32.57 20.26
N ARG A 532 28.04 33.25 19.17
CA ARG A 532 27.91 32.77 17.79
C ARG A 532 29.27 32.57 17.14
N CYS A 533 29.28 31.80 16.06
CA CYS A 533 30.48 31.63 15.24
C CYS A 533 30.97 32.89 14.52
N SER A 534 30.15 33.93 14.41
CA SER A 534 30.59 35.21 13.84
C SER A 534 31.59 35.96 14.73
N GLU A 535 31.58 35.69 16.02
CA GLU A 535 32.31 36.44 17.06
C GLU A 535 33.37 35.56 17.77
N ALA A 536 33.48 34.29 17.36
CA ALA A 536 34.28 33.24 17.99
C ALA A 536 35.00 32.41 16.93
N GLU A 537 36.12 31.79 17.30
CA GLU A 537 36.74 30.76 16.49
C GLU A 537 35.87 29.50 16.53
N CYS A 538 35.55 28.90 15.38
CA CYS A 538 34.56 27.82 15.31
C CYS A 538 35.11 26.45 14.94
N PHE A 539 34.60 25.47 15.67
CA PHE A 539 34.66 24.08 15.30
C PHE A 539 33.65 23.81 14.18
N GLN A 540 34.17 23.47 13.01
CA GLN A 540 33.39 23.01 11.86
C GLN A 540 33.51 21.50 11.70
N LEU A 541 32.37 20.84 11.48
CA LEU A 541 32.25 19.43 11.15
C LEU A 541 31.46 19.28 9.86
N HIS A 542 32.07 18.68 8.85
CA HIS A 542 31.51 18.51 7.52
C HIS A 542 31.23 17.03 7.27
N CYS A 543 29.96 16.66 7.10
CA CYS A 543 29.51 15.28 7.00
C CYS A 543 28.84 15.01 5.65
N GLN A 544 29.28 13.96 4.96
CA GLN A 544 28.60 13.45 3.77
C GLN A 544 27.45 12.53 4.18
N VAL A 545 26.23 12.89 3.77
CA VAL A 545 25.02 12.11 4.00
C VAL A 545 24.67 11.38 2.71
N GLY A 546 24.55 10.05 2.80
CA GLY A 546 24.20 9.19 1.67
C GLY A 546 22.71 9.22 1.33
N VAL A 547 22.20 8.06 0.87
CA VAL A 547 20.83 7.94 0.38
C VAL A 547 19.81 8.17 1.50
N LEU A 548 18.86 9.08 1.26
CA LEU A 548 17.76 9.41 2.17
C LEU A 548 16.42 9.27 1.46
N GLN A 549 15.73 8.16 1.74
CA GLN A 549 14.41 7.84 1.21
C GLN A 549 13.32 8.71 1.85
N ARG A 550 12.13 8.69 1.26
CA ARG A 550 10.94 9.34 1.81
C ARG A 550 10.67 8.87 3.25
N GLN A 551 10.47 9.82 4.14
CA GLN A 551 10.23 9.63 5.58
C GLN A 551 11.38 8.95 6.35
N GLN A 552 12.57 8.84 5.74
CA GLN A 552 13.75 8.34 6.41
C GLN A 552 14.39 9.46 7.26
N ARG A 553 14.86 9.08 8.45
CA ARG A 553 15.52 9.96 9.41
C ARG A 553 16.99 9.59 9.58
N VAL A 554 17.82 10.59 9.82
CA VAL A 554 19.27 10.46 10.04
C VAL A 554 19.67 11.34 11.22
N THR A 555 20.55 10.87 12.10
CA THR A 555 20.91 11.60 13.34
C THR A 555 22.41 11.79 13.49
N LEU A 556 22.81 13.00 13.92
CA LEU A 556 24.17 13.38 14.30
C LEU A 556 24.18 13.74 15.79
N ARG A 557 25.08 13.14 16.57
CA ARG A 557 25.25 13.45 18.00
C ARG A 557 26.64 14.01 18.24
N LEU A 558 26.73 15.25 18.72
CA LEU A 558 27.97 15.89 19.14
C LEU A 558 28.04 15.88 20.66
N HIS A 559 29.10 15.27 21.21
CA HIS A 559 29.41 15.32 22.64
C HIS A 559 30.56 16.29 22.86
N PHE A 560 30.37 17.20 23.81
CA PHE A 560 31.38 18.14 24.20
C PHE A 560 31.26 18.52 25.67
N ARG A 561 32.30 19.14 26.21
CA ARG A 561 32.30 19.70 27.55
C ARG A 561 32.50 21.21 27.48
N LEU A 562 31.81 21.93 28.35
CA LEU A 562 32.00 23.38 28.49
C LEU A 562 33.17 23.65 29.41
N TRP A 563 34.07 24.55 29.00
CA TRP A 563 35.28 24.85 29.74
C TRP A 563 34.97 25.70 30.97
N ALA A 564 34.92 25.07 32.15
CA ALA A 564 34.50 25.73 33.39
C ALA A 564 35.35 26.96 33.73
N ASN A 565 36.66 26.92 33.44
CA ASN A 565 37.57 28.03 33.73
C ASN A 565 37.22 29.32 33.00
N THR A 566 36.62 29.22 31.82
CA THR A 566 36.27 30.37 30.99
C THR A 566 35.05 31.09 31.54
N PHE A 567 34.12 30.37 32.17
CA PHE A 567 32.84 30.87 32.67
C PHE A 567 32.83 31.24 34.18
N HIS A 568 33.99 31.25 34.85
CA HIS A 568 34.08 31.55 36.29
C HIS A 568 33.78 33.01 36.67
N GLN A 569 34.03 33.97 35.80
CA GLN A 569 33.86 35.40 36.09
C GLN A 569 32.55 35.91 35.49
N LYS A 570 31.60 36.35 36.33
CA LYS A 570 30.19 36.61 35.98
C LYS A 570 29.96 37.81 35.02
N GLU A 571 30.92 38.70 34.87
CA GLU A 571 30.73 40.00 34.21
C GLU A 571 31.07 39.93 32.71
N GLY A 572 30.09 40.23 31.85
CA GLY A 572 30.27 40.30 30.39
C GLY A 572 30.24 38.96 29.62
N GLN A 573 29.83 37.86 30.24
CA GLN A 573 29.81 36.54 29.61
C GLN A 573 28.57 36.30 28.74
N PRO A 574 28.69 35.51 27.65
CA PRO A 574 27.54 35.13 26.86
C PRO A 574 26.57 34.27 27.69
N THR A 575 25.28 34.52 27.54
CA THR A 575 24.21 33.83 28.29
C THR A 575 23.75 32.54 27.63
N ALA A 576 24.20 32.27 26.39
CA ALA A 576 23.91 31.04 25.66
C ALA A 576 25.05 30.68 24.71
N LEU A 577 25.26 29.39 24.47
CA LEU A 577 26.11 28.87 23.41
C LEU A 577 25.23 28.49 22.22
N GLN A 578 25.49 28.99 21.01
CA GLN A 578 24.68 28.67 19.83
C GLN A 578 25.51 27.96 18.76
N CYS A 579 25.11 26.73 18.43
CA CYS A 579 25.63 25.99 17.28
C CYS A 579 24.66 26.06 16.10
N GLU A 580 25.19 26.13 14.88
CA GLU A 580 24.39 26.16 13.66
C GLU A 580 24.70 24.95 12.78
N ALA A 581 23.67 24.26 12.34
CA ALA A 581 23.74 23.14 11.40
C ALA A 581 23.02 23.50 10.10
N ALA A 582 23.69 23.34 8.97
CA ALA A 582 23.13 23.57 7.64
C ALA A 582 23.25 22.30 6.80
N TYR A 583 22.15 21.88 6.20
CA TYR A 583 22.09 20.76 5.28
C TYR A 583 21.75 21.25 3.88
N GLN A 584 22.52 20.79 2.90
CA GLN A 584 22.32 21.09 1.48
C GLN A 584 22.25 19.78 0.68
N VAL A 585 21.22 19.64 -0.14
CA VAL A 585 21.12 18.51 -1.08
C VAL A 585 21.99 18.80 -2.29
N LEU A 586 22.84 17.83 -2.68
CA LEU A 586 23.73 17.95 -3.82
C LEU A 586 23.19 17.19 -5.03
N HIS A 587 22.77 15.94 -4.83
CA HIS A 587 22.32 15.06 -5.90
C HIS A 587 21.06 14.27 -5.54
N MET A 588 20.28 13.97 -6.57
CA MET A 588 19.16 13.03 -6.54
C MET A 588 19.41 11.93 -7.58
N PRO A 589 18.89 10.71 -7.38
CA PRO A 589 19.20 9.56 -8.25
C PRO A 589 18.41 9.56 -9.58
N TYR A 590 17.72 10.64 -9.94
CA TYR A 590 16.82 10.72 -11.09
C TYR A 590 17.45 11.50 -12.24
N ARG A 591 17.16 11.11 -13.49
CA ARG A 591 17.51 11.88 -14.69
C ARG A 591 16.76 13.22 -14.78
N ILE A 592 15.52 13.25 -14.28
CA ILE A 592 14.73 14.47 -14.19
C ILE A 592 15.16 15.24 -12.94
N LEU A 593 15.91 16.32 -13.13
CA LEU A 593 16.44 17.13 -12.03
C LEU A 593 15.37 18.06 -11.44
N PRO A 594 15.44 18.33 -10.13
CA PRO A 594 14.59 19.35 -9.51
C PRO A 594 14.96 20.75 -10.03
N GLN A 595 14.01 21.68 -10.04
CA GLN A 595 14.29 23.08 -10.41
C GLN A 595 15.26 23.75 -9.43
N HIS A 596 15.14 23.43 -8.14
CA HIS A 596 16.01 23.91 -7.07
C HIS A 596 16.30 22.77 -6.09
N TYR A 597 17.56 22.67 -5.66
CA TYR A 597 17.95 21.73 -4.62
C TYR A 597 17.56 22.28 -3.24
N PRO A 598 16.86 21.50 -2.39
CA PRO A 598 16.42 21.98 -1.09
C PRO A 598 17.61 22.08 -0.12
N SER A 599 17.54 23.07 0.77
CA SER A 599 18.45 23.28 1.88
C SER A 599 17.67 23.56 3.16
N ALA A 600 18.17 23.10 4.31
CA ALA A 600 17.57 23.35 5.62
C ALA A 600 18.65 23.75 6.61
N ALA A 601 18.36 24.72 7.48
CA ALA A 601 19.29 25.17 8.51
C ALA A 601 18.60 25.20 9.87
N LEU A 602 19.35 24.89 10.92
CA LEU A 602 18.88 24.79 12.29
C LEU A 602 19.92 25.37 13.25
N LYS A 603 19.43 26.02 14.31
CA LYS A 603 20.27 26.55 15.39
C LYS A 603 19.89 25.83 16.69
N VAL A 604 20.88 25.30 17.40
CA VAL A 604 20.71 24.64 18.70
C VAL A 604 21.48 25.44 19.74
N SER A 605 20.79 25.83 20.82
CA SER A 605 21.37 26.65 21.88
C SER A 605 21.40 25.92 23.21
N THR A 606 22.50 26.05 23.94
CA THR A 606 22.63 25.66 25.34
C THR A 606 22.63 26.92 26.20
N MET A 607 21.71 27.01 27.16
CA MET A 607 21.65 28.16 28.07
C MET A 607 22.72 28.04 29.15
N LEU A 608 23.39 29.15 29.46
CA LEU A 608 24.43 29.20 30.49
C LEU A 608 23.89 29.97 31.70
N GLN A 609 23.90 29.34 32.86
CA GLN A 609 23.39 29.89 34.11
C GLN A 609 24.47 29.86 35.19
N TRP A 610 24.39 30.78 36.16
CA TRP A 610 25.29 30.82 37.30
C TRP A 610 24.47 30.71 38.57
N ALA A 611 24.78 29.71 39.41
CA ALA A 611 24.13 29.58 40.70
C ALA A 611 24.42 30.82 41.54
N LYS A 612 23.37 31.54 41.95
CA LYS A 612 23.50 32.61 42.93
C LYS A 612 23.89 31.93 44.25
N ALA A 613 25.03 32.30 44.83
CA ALA A 613 25.38 31.83 46.18
C ALA A 613 24.17 32.08 47.08
N GLU A 614 23.66 31.05 47.76
CA GLU A 614 22.58 31.21 48.73
C GLU A 614 23.10 32.10 49.85
N SER A 615 22.88 33.41 49.72
CA SER A 615 22.90 34.29 50.86
C SER A 615 21.68 33.89 51.69
N SER A 616 21.90 33.07 52.72
CA SER A 616 20.94 32.98 53.81
C SER A 616 20.58 34.41 54.20
N PRO A 617 19.30 34.81 54.20
CA PRO A 617 18.94 36.16 54.57
C PRO A 617 19.38 36.35 56.02
N SER A 618 20.43 37.13 56.23
CA SER A 618 20.86 37.51 57.57
C SER A 618 19.69 38.26 58.20
N VAL A 619 19.09 37.67 59.24
CA VAL A 619 17.96 38.28 59.93
C VAL A 619 18.43 39.62 60.47
N PRO A 620 17.81 40.75 60.07
CA PRO A 620 18.25 42.06 60.52
C PRO A 620 18.21 42.16 62.03
N LEU A 621 19.28 42.70 62.62
CA LEU A 621 19.47 42.80 64.07
C LEU A 621 18.32 43.54 64.78
N TRP A 622 17.63 44.45 64.08
CA TRP A 622 16.46 45.15 64.61
C TRP A 622 15.29 44.20 64.93
N ILE A 623 15.10 43.11 64.18
CA ILE A 623 14.05 42.11 64.44
C ILE A 623 14.35 41.37 65.75
N ILE A 624 15.62 41.08 66.02
CA ILE A 624 16.07 40.47 67.28
C ILE A 624 15.81 41.42 68.44
N VAL A 625 16.16 42.70 68.30
CA VAL A 625 15.94 43.73 69.33
C VAL A 625 14.44 43.93 69.61
N LEU A 626 13.60 43.96 68.57
CA LEU A 626 12.15 44.10 68.70
C LEU A 626 11.52 42.89 69.39
N ALA A 627 11.99 41.67 69.07
CA ALA A 627 11.55 40.44 69.73
C ALA A 627 11.91 40.43 71.23
N VAL A 628 13.12 40.90 71.59
CA VAL A 628 13.54 41.01 72.99
C VAL A 628 12.71 42.05 73.75
N LEU A 629 12.46 43.22 73.16
CA LEU A 629 11.62 44.26 73.77
C LEU A 629 10.18 43.77 73.98
N PHE A 630 9.60 43.09 72.99
CA PHE A 630 8.26 42.52 73.11
C PHE A 630 8.21 41.41 74.16
N GLY A 631 9.23 40.54 74.21
CA GLY A 631 9.36 39.50 75.23
C GLY A 631 9.46 40.06 76.64
N LEU A 632 10.24 41.13 76.85
CA LEU A 632 10.36 41.80 78.14
C LEU A 632 9.06 42.50 78.56
N LEU A 633 8.34 43.13 77.62
CA LEU A 633 7.04 43.73 77.89
C LEU A 633 6.02 42.68 78.35
N LEU A 634 5.99 41.53 77.66
CA LEU A 634 5.09 40.42 77.99
C LEU A 634 5.43 39.83 79.36
N LEU A 635 6.73 39.66 79.66
CA LEU A 635 7.20 39.24 80.97
C LEU A 635 6.79 40.21 82.09
N ALA A 636 6.93 41.52 81.86
CA ALA A 636 6.56 42.54 82.84
C ALA A 636 5.04 42.53 83.12
N LEU A 637 4.20 42.39 82.08
CA LEU A 637 2.75 42.24 82.23
C LEU A 637 2.38 40.97 83.01
N LEU A 638 3.09 39.87 82.78
CA LEU A 638 2.88 38.61 83.47
C LEU A 638 3.26 38.73 84.95
N ILE A 639 4.40 39.35 85.27
CA ILE A 639 4.82 39.66 86.66
C ILE A 639 3.78 40.56 87.34
N TYR A 640 3.29 41.59 86.66
CA TYR A 640 2.25 42.48 87.18
C TYR A 640 0.94 41.72 87.45
N GLY A 641 0.53 40.82 86.55
CA GLY A 641 -0.61 39.92 86.75
C GLY A 641 -0.44 39.03 87.97
N LEU A 642 0.70 38.35 88.10
CA LEU A 642 1.02 37.51 89.26
C LEU A 642 1.09 38.29 90.58
N TYR A 643 1.59 39.53 90.55
CA TYR A 643 1.57 40.44 91.69
C TYR A 643 0.14 40.79 92.12
N LYS A 644 -0.74 41.13 91.17
CA LYS A 644 -2.13 41.49 91.42
C LYS A 644 -2.97 40.30 91.91
N VAL A 645 -2.62 39.08 91.50
CA VAL A 645 -3.20 37.81 91.98
C VAL A 645 -2.66 37.40 93.36
N GLY A 646 -1.71 38.14 93.93
CA GLY A 646 -1.25 37.95 95.31
C GLY A 646 -0.21 36.84 95.49
N PHE A 647 0.37 36.33 94.39
CA PHE A 647 1.34 35.22 94.39
C PHE A 647 2.62 35.53 95.19
N PHE A 648 3.01 36.80 95.32
CA PHE A 648 4.25 37.21 96.01
C PHE A 648 4.06 37.64 97.48
N LYS A 649 2.88 37.46 98.09
CA LYS A 649 2.69 37.70 99.53
C LYS A 649 2.98 36.43 100.33
N ARG A 650 4.23 36.26 100.81
CA ARG A 650 4.57 35.24 101.82
C ARG A 650 4.37 35.81 103.23
N SER A 651 3.52 35.15 104.01
CA SER A 651 3.48 35.22 105.47
C SER A 651 4.57 34.32 106.07
N LEU A 652 5.40 34.86 106.96
CA LEU A 652 6.24 34.10 107.89
C LEU A 652 5.75 34.37 109.31
N PRO A 653 5.63 33.33 110.15
CA PRO A 653 6.46 33.35 111.35
C PRO A 653 7.09 31.99 111.71
N TYR A 654 8.25 32.09 112.38
CA TYR A 654 8.84 31.16 113.38
C TYR A 654 7.80 30.30 114.11
N GLY A 655 7.99 29.06 114.56
CA GLY A 655 9.17 28.22 114.80
C GLY A 655 8.81 27.20 115.91
N THR A 656 9.53 26.09 115.94
CA THR A 656 9.68 25.04 116.99
C THR A 656 8.72 23.83 117.04
N ALA A 657 9.36 22.66 116.84
CA ALA A 657 9.30 21.41 117.62
C ALA A 657 7.99 20.58 117.59
N MET A 658 7.97 19.24 117.55
CA MET A 658 8.99 18.17 117.61
C MET A 658 8.31 16.82 117.25
N GLU A 659 9.09 15.82 116.82
CA GLU A 659 8.91 14.35 117.01
C GLU A 659 7.67 13.65 116.36
N LYS A 660 7.73 12.47 115.73
CA LYS A 660 8.49 11.25 115.98
C LYS A 660 8.82 10.48 114.69
N ALA A 661 9.95 9.76 114.77
CA ALA A 661 10.45 8.80 113.80
C ALA A 661 9.57 7.54 113.68
N GLN A 662 9.65 6.85 112.54
CA GLN A 662 10.15 5.47 112.52
C GLN A 662 10.56 4.99 111.11
N LEU A 663 11.73 4.35 111.08
CA LEU A 663 12.32 3.61 109.96
C LEU A 663 11.57 2.30 109.70
N LYS A 664 11.51 1.86 108.42
CA LYS A 664 12.07 0.58 107.91
C LYS A 664 11.87 0.44 106.38
N PRO A 665 12.60 -0.47 105.68
CA PRO A 665 13.37 -0.12 104.49
C PRO A 665 13.09 -1.02 103.26
N GLN A 666 13.85 -0.74 102.18
CA GLN A 666 14.31 -1.59 101.06
C GLN A 666 13.61 -2.91 100.69
N ALA A 667 13.17 -2.98 99.43
CA ALA A 667 13.55 -3.94 98.36
C ALA A 667 12.54 -3.71 97.19
N ALA A 668 12.91 -3.37 95.95
CA ALA A 668 13.64 -4.12 94.92
C ALA A 668 12.88 -5.33 94.34
N SER A 669 13.15 -5.60 93.05
CA SER A 669 12.68 -6.72 92.18
C SER A 669 11.35 -6.44 91.47
N GLU A 670 11.30 -6.14 90.16
CA GLU A 670 11.75 -6.83 88.92
C GLU A 670 10.49 -7.23 88.12
N ALA A 671 10.43 -6.84 86.85
CA ALA A 671 10.57 -7.75 85.71
C ALA A 671 10.66 -6.94 84.42
#